data_AF-A0AAD5GLL7-F1
#
_entry.id   AF-A0AAD5GLL7-F1
#
_cell.length_a   1.000
_cell.length_b   1.000
_cell.length_c   1.000
_cell.angle_alpha   90.00
_cell.angle_beta   90.00
_cell.angle_gamma   90.00
#
_symmetry.space_group_name_H-M   'P 1'
#
loop_
_entity.id
_entity.type
_entity.pdbx_description
1 polymer ?
#
loop_
_entity_poly.entity_id
_entity_poly.type
_entity_poly.pdbx_seq_one_letter_code
_entity_poly.pdbx_strand_id
1 'polypeptide(L)'
;MTPNESNTMFIDFSHVMNYSDVLQKAISDEYLRFEPYLKNACKRFVMGQKPTFITDDNPNKDINIAFHNLPMIKRLRELSTSEIGRLVSVTGVVTRTSEVRPELIQGTFKCLECAAIVKNVEQQYKYTEPMICMNAMCSKKGRWTLLRQESKFADWQRVRMQETSKEIPAGSLPRSLDVILRHDIVEQARAGDTVIFTGTVVVIPDILALAAPGERAEVRRDGGQSQRSAMEQQTISITKAGIQATLNARTSILAAANPTGGRYDKTKPLKYNVALPPAILSRFDLVYVMIDDPDDLTDQRIASHIVRVHQRRNEAFSPTFTTAQLKRYIAVAKSKRPKLSAEARQLLVESYVELRRGDTAPGSRVAYRMTSGEIDLTEFQEENREDVDMGEDVDMGENGEAQPGSADADANKEHQENAEGPGGKKLVITDEYFQRVTQALVMRLRQHEETVMREGLRALGVRDLSYKLAFIANSVQICDGRRDADIRNRKRDAEDDDNQRFTSEELDEVEQMKNTPDFFNKLVESMAPTVYGHQDIKRAILLMLLGGVHKITDEGINLRGDINVCIVGDPSCAKSQFLKYTTTLVSRSVYTSGKSSSAAGLTATVAKEPETGEFCIEAGALMLADNGVCCIDEFDKMDVRD
;
A
#
# COMPACT_ATOMS: atom_id res chain seq x y z
N MET A 1 23.92 -8.16 15.86
CA MET A 1 23.49 -9.55 15.61
C MET A 1 22.63 -9.97 16.78
N THR A 2 21.35 -10.25 16.55
CA THR A 2 20.47 -10.81 17.56
C THR A 2 20.99 -12.22 17.96
N PRO A 3 20.61 -12.74 19.13
CA PRO A 3 21.00 -14.09 19.56
C PRO A 3 20.45 -15.19 18.61
N ASN A 4 19.43 -14.87 17.83
CA ASN A 4 18.78 -15.76 16.87
C ASN A 4 19.44 -15.60 15.50
N GLU A 5 20.38 -16.50 15.15
CA GLU A 5 20.78 -16.99 13.82
C GLU A 5 20.83 -16.04 12.59
N SER A 6 20.68 -14.73 12.75
CA SER A 6 20.65 -13.76 11.67
C SER A 6 22.03 -13.63 11.04
N ASN A 7 22.06 -13.78 9.73
CA ASN A 7 23.28 -13.70 8.94
C ASN A 7 23.58 -12.27 8.49
N THR A 8 22.69 -11.30 8.80
CA THR A 8 22.83 -9.90 8.41
C THR A 8 23.26 -9.01 9.57
N MET A 9 24.26 -8.17 9.34
CA MET A 9 24.71 -7.12 10.27
C MET A 9 24.16 -5.76 9.84
N PHE A 10 23.26 -5.20 10.65
CA PHE A 10 22.76 -3.84 10.45
C PHE A 10 23.73 -2.82 11.03
N ILE A 11 24.15 -1.86 10.20
CA ILE A 11 25.10 -0.80 10.57
C ILE A 11 24.42 0.55 10.32
N ASP A 12 24.40 1.41 11.34
CA ASP A 12 23.90 2.78 11.21
C ASP A 12 24.94 3.60 10.42
N PHE A 13 24.51 4.19 9.32
CA PHE A 13 25.39 4.97 8.45
C PHE A 13 25.87 6.26 9.15
N SER A 14 25.13 6.81 10.10
CA SER A 14 25.55 7.98 10.89
C SER A 14 26.84 7.74 11.67
N HIS A 15 27.07 6.51 12.15
CA HIS A 15 28.31 6.16 12.83
C HIS A 15 29.51 6.16 11.87
N VAL A 16 29.31 5.77 10.61
CA VAL A 16 30.35 5.81 9.57
C VAL A 16 30.70 7.27 9.24
N MET A 17 29.69 8.14 9.14
CA MET A 17 29.89 9.57 8.92
C MET A 17 30.70 10.23 10.04
N ASN A 18 30.38 9.89 11.30
CA ASN A 18 31.08 10.41 12.47
C ASN A 18 32.53 9.93 12.58
N TYR A 19 32.83 8.73 12.08
CA TYR A 19 34.18 8.17 12.14
C TYR A 19 35.10 8.74 11.05
N SER A 20 34.65 8.79 9.79
CA SER A 20 35.47 9.28 8.68
C SER A 20 34.63 9.69 7.46
N ASP A 21 34.74 10.97 7.09
CA ASP A 21 34.11 11.53 5.89
C ASP A 21 34.66 10.90 4.59
N VAL A 22 35.95 10.53 4.57
CA VAL A 22 36.56 9.85 3.41
C VAL A 22 35.97 8.46 3.21
N LEU A 23 35.79 7.71 4.30
CA LEU A 23 35.21 6.37 4.25
C LEU A 23 33.74 6.44 3.82
N GLN A 24 32.98 7.38 4.39
CA GLN A 24 31.60 7.60 4.01
C GLN A 24 31.46 7.85 2.50
N LYS A 25 32.23 8.79 1.94
CA LYS A 25 32.19 9.14 0.51
C LYS A 25 32.55 7.95 -0.38
N ALA A 26 33.58 7.19 0.00
CA ALA A 26 33.97 6.00 -0.74
C ALA A 26 32.84 4.94 -0.77
N ILE A 27 32.19 4.71 0.37
CA ILE A 27 31.07 3.76 0.48
C ILE A 27 29.83 4.28 -0.24
N SER A 28 29.51 5.57 -0.18
CA SER A 28 28.32 6.13 -0.84
C SER A 28 28.46 6.13 -2.36
N ASP A 29 29.63 6.46 -2.88
CA ASP A 29 29.84 6.68 -4.32
C ASP A 29 30.18 5.39 -5.08
N GLU A 30 30.87 4.43 -4.47
CA GLU A 30 31.29 3.17 -5.11
C GLU A 30 30.87 1.94 -4.29
N TYR A 31 29.66 1.94 -3.74
CA TYR A 31 29.16 0.86 -2.88
C TYR A 31 29.31 -0.53 -3.49
N LEU A 32 28.85 -0.72 -4.73
CA LEU A 32 28.85 -2.03 -5.40
C LEU A 32 30.26 -2.63 -5.52
N ARG A 33 31.28 -1.78 -5.65
CA ARG A 33 32.68 -2.19 -5.73
C ARG A 33 33.22 -2.59 -4.36
N PHE A 34 32.84 -1.86 -3.32
CA PHE A 34 33.32 -2.08 -1.95
C PHE A 34 32.54 -3.15 -1.18
N GLU A 35 31.33 -3.50 -1.62
CA GLU A 35 30.47 -4.52 -0.99
C GLU A 35 31.21 -5.83 -0.63
N PRO A 36 31.95 -6.52 -1.55
CA PRO A 36 32.63 -7.77 -1.20
C PRO A 36 33.76 -7.57 -0.18
N TYR A 37 34.44 -6.42 -0.21
CA TYR A 37 35.50 -6.10 0.75
C TYR A 37 34.93 -5.83 2.14
N LEU A 38 33.79 -5.14 2.21
CA LEU A 38 33.07 -4.89 3.44
C LEU A 38 32.59 -6.22 4.04
N LYS A 39 32.00 -7.12 3.24
CA LYS A 39 31.57 -8.46 3.70
C LYS A 39 32.75 -9.25 4.28
N ASN A 40 33.89 -9.23 3.61
CA ASN A 40 35.12 -9.88 4.11
C ASN A 40 35.64 -9.26 5.41
N ALA A 41 35.56 -7.93 5.56
CA ALA A 41 35.93 -7.24 6.79
C ALA A 41 35.01 -7.61 7.96
N CYS A 42 33.69 -7.62 7.75
CA CYS A 42 32.71 -8.06 8.74
C CYS A 42 32.92 -9.53 9.12
N LYS A 43 33.22 -10.40 8.14
CA LYS A 43 33.55 -11.80 8.39
C LYS A 43 34.77 -11.94 9.31
N ARG A 44 35.86 -11.22 9.04
CA ARG A 44 37.05 -11.20 9.91
C ARG A 44 36.74 -10.70 11.32
N PHE A 45 35.92 -9.65 11.43
CA PHE A 45 35.51 -9.10 12.72
C PHE A 45 34.72 -10.12 13.56
N VAL A 46 33.72 -10.78 12.96
CA VAL A 46 32.89 -11.78 13.66
C VAL A 46 33.73 -13.00 14.05
N MET A 47 34.62 -13.47 13.17
CA MET A 47 35.55 -14.56 13.49
C MET A 47 36.47 -14.23 14.67
N GLY A 48 36.87 -12.96 14.81
CA GLY A 48 37.69 -12.51 15.94
C GLY A 48 36.97 -12.53 17.29
N GLN A 49 35.65 -12.29 17.32
CA GLN A 49 34.86 -12.29 18.57
C GLN A 49 34.21 -13.63 18.89
N LYS A 50 33.74 -14.36 17.86
CA LYS A 50 33.07 -15.67 18.00
C LYS A 50 33.65 -16.65 16.98
N PRO A 51 34.77 -17.32 17.30
CA PRO A 51 35.43 -18.25 16.37
C PRO A 51 34.59 -19.48 16.03
N THR A 52 33.58 -19.83 16.83
CA THR A 52 32.68 -20.97 16.61
C THR A 52 31.46 -20.67 15.74
N PHE A 53 31.23 -19.40 15.37
CA PHE A 53 30.02 -19.00 14.63
C PHE A 53 30.06 -19.40 13.14
N ILE A 54 31.26 -19.47 12.56
CA ILE A 54 31.49 -19.90 11.17
C ILE A 54 32.44 -21.10 11.22
N THR A 55 31.89 -22.31 11.30
CA THR A 55 32.66 -23.52 10.98
C THR A 55 32.85 -23.57 9.46
N ASP A 56 34.08 -23.72 8.98
CA ASP A 56 34.43 -23.81 7.55
C ASP A 56 33.60 -24.86 6.76
N ASP A 57 32.99 -25.81 7.47
CA ASP A 57 32.15 -26.88 6.91
C ASP A 57 30.72 -26.47 6.53
N ASN A 58 30.26 -25.25 6.85
CA ASN A 58 28.91 -24.79 6.49
C ASN A 58 28.95 -23.63 5.48
N PRO A 59 29.03 -23.90 4.16
CA PRO A 59 29.15 -22.88 3.12
C PRO A 59 27.96 -21.90 3.04
N ASN A 60 26.86 -22.18 3.74
CA ASN A 60 25.62 -21.39 3.71
C ASN A 60 25.55 -20.24 4.74
N LYS A 61 26.55 -20.08 5.63
CA LYS A 61 26.60 -18.96 6.59
C LYS A 61 27.56 -17.87 6.13
N ASP A 62 27.13 -17.07 5.16
CA ASP A 62 27.80 -15.83 4.78
C ASP A 62 27.21 -14.64 5.55
N ILE A 63 28.06 -13.69 5.96
CA ILE A 63 27.61 -12.49 6.67
C ILE A 63 27.28 -11.39 5.66
N ASN A 64 26.04 -10.91 5.70
CA ASN A 64 25.57 -9.78 4.93
C ASN A 64 25.65 -8.47 5.71
N ILE A 65 25.70 -7.36 5.00
CA ILE A 65 25.79 -6.01 5.58
C ILE A 65 24.62 -5.19 5.07
N ALA A 66 23.87 -4.63 6.02
CA ALA A 66 22.73 -3.78 5.76
C ALA A 66 22.99 -2.39 6.34
N PHE A 67 23.13 -1.39 5.48
CA PHE A 67 23.20 0.00 5.91
C PHE A 67 21.80 0.55 6.07
N HIS A 68 21.58 1.33 7.14
CA HIS A 68 20.32 2.00 7.43
C HIS A 68 20.59 3.42 7.93
N ASN A 69 19.55 4.26 7.98
CA ASN A 69 19.63 5.65 8.45
C ASN A 69 20.58 6.55 7.61
N LEU A 70 20.44 6.49 6.28
CA LEU A 70 21.15 7.42 5.40
C LEU A 70 20.52 8.82 5.50
N PRO A 71 21.33 9.89 5.56
CA PRO A 71 20.82 11.26 5.72
C PRO A 71 20.11 11.78 4.46
N MET A 72 20.44 11.25 3.28
CA MET A 72 19.87 11.68 2.00
C MET A 72 18.92 10.62 1.45
N ILE A 73 17.63 10.87 1.64
CA ILE A 73 16.55 10.09 1.04
C ILE A 73 16.19 10.74 -0.31
N LYS A 74 16.26 9.95 -1.38
CA LYS A 74 15.93 10.37 -2.75
C LYS A 74 14.55 9.89 -3.17
N ARG A 75 13.93 10.64 -4.09
CA ARG A 75 12.64 10.26 -4.69
C ARG A 75 12.85 9.33 -5.89
N LEU A 76 11.85 8.53 -6.26
CA LEU A 76 11.95 7.65 -7.42
C LEU A 76 12.26 8.40 -8.73
N ARG A 77 11.81 9.65 -8.88
CA ARG A 77 12.10 10.49 -10.07
C ARG A 77 13.55 10.99 -10.13
N GLU A 78 14.23 11.06 -9.00
CA GLU A 78 15.60 11.55 -8.89
C GLU A 78 16.62 10.45 -9.21
N LEU A 79 16.17 9.19 -9.30
CA LEU A 79 16.99 8.07 -9.72
C LEU A 79 17.32 8.18 -11.21
N SER A 80 18.55 8.62 -11.48
CA SER A 80 19.12 8.69 -12.82
C SER A 80 20.30 7.74 -12.97
N THR A 81 20.90 7.69 -14.15
CA THR A 81 22.08 6.86 -14.42
C THR A 81 23.30 7.24 -13.57
N SER A 82 23.37 8.44 -13.00
CA SER A 82 24.45 8.85 -12.08
C SER A 82 24.46 8.09 -10.75
N GLU A 83 23.35 7.43 -10.41
CA GLU A 83 23.16 6.73 -9.13
C GLU A 83 23.46 5.23 -9.23
N ILE A 84 23.82 4.74 -10.41
CA ILE A 84 24.15 3.32 -10.60
C ILE A 84 25.40 2.98 -9.78
N GLY A 85 25.31 1.92 -8.98
CA GLY A 85 26.43 1.46 -8.14
C GLY A 85 26.65 2.27 -6.85
N ARG A 86 25.87 3.32 -6.61
CA ARG A 86 25.90 4.14 -5.38
C ARG A 86 24.95 3.61 -4.30
N LEU A 87 25.29 3.86 -3.04
CA LEU A 87 24.39 3.59 -1.92
C LEU A 87 23.37 4.74 -1.81
N VAL A 88 22.12 4.43 -2.08
CA VAL A 88 21.00 5.40 -2.08
C VAL A 88 19.88 4.87 -1.21
N SER A 89 19.14 5.78 -0.57
CA SER A 89 17.91 5.49 0.12
C SER A 89 16.72 6.05 -0.66
N VAL A 90 15.68 5.25 -0.86
CA VAL A 90 14.50 5.60 -1.67
C VAL A 90 13.23 5.34 -0.88
N THR A 91 12.33 6.33 -0.84
CA THR A 91 11.00 6.23 -0.23
C THR A 91 9.94 5.87 -1.25
N GLY A 92 9.03 4.97 -0.88
CA GLY A 92 7.83 4.73 -1.65
C GLY A 92 6.84 3.81 -0.95
N VAL A 93 5.71 3.58 -1.60
CA VAL A 93 4.67 2.67 -1.12
C VAL A 93 4.76 1.37 -1.89
N VAL A 94 4.75 0.24 -1.19
CA VAL A 94 4.77 -1.07 -1.82
C VAL A 94 3.40 -1.37 -2.39
N THR A 95 3.30 -1.64 -3.68
CA THR A 95 2.02 -1.91 -4.34
C THR A 95 1.78 -3.40 -4.56
N ARG A 96 2.85 -4.15 -4.88
CA ARG A 96 2.79 -5.57 -5.18
C ARG A 96 4.03 -6.28 -4.65
N THR A 97 3.86 -7.51 -4.17
CA THR A 97 4.93 -8.39 -3.68
C THR A 97 4.82 -9.73 -4.40
N SER A 98 5.94 -10.25 -4.91
CA SER A 98 6.02 -11.61 -5.43
C SER A 98 6.15 -12.63 -4.30
N GLU A 99 5.95 -13.91 -4.61
CA GLU A 99 6.35 -15.00 -3.71
C GLU A 99 7.87 -15.06 -3.55
N VAL A 100 8.30 -15.63 -2.44
CA VAL A 100 9.71 -15.87 -2.13
C VAL A 100 10.21 -17.05 -2.94
N ARG A 101 11.36 -16.88 -3.61
CA ARG A 101 11.99 -17.96 -4.38
C ARG A 101 13.46 -18.08 -4.01
N PRO A 102 14.06 -19.27 -4.10
CA PRO A 102 15.50 -19.41 -3.92
C PRO A 102 16.26 -18.97 -5.19
N GLU A 103 17.21 -18.05 -5.04
CA GLU A 103 18.19 -17.63 -6.05
C GLU A 103 19.50 -18.40 -5.85
N LEU A 104 20.06 -18.94 -6.93
CA LEU A 104 21.42 -19.50 -6.91
C LEU A 104 22.42 -18.34 -6.96
N ILE A 105 23.14 -18.06 -5.87
CA ILE A 105 24.16 -17.00 -5.81
C ILE A 105 25.54 -17.53 -6.24
N GLN A 106 25.91 -18.71 -5.73
CA GLN A 106 27.16 -19.39 -6.09
C GLN A 106 26.88 -20.85 -6.44
N GLY A 107 27.16 -21.21 -7.69
CA GLY A 107 27.01 -22.56 -8.20
C GLY A 107 28.27 -23.39 -8.03
N THR A 108 28.11 -24.62 -7.57
CA THR A 108 29.16 -25.64 -7.66
C THR A 108 28.83 -26.58 -8.81
N PHE A 109 29.71 -26.64 -9.80
CA PHE A 109 29.49 -27.40 -11.04
C PHE A 109 30.41 -28.61 -11.11
N LYS A 110 29.84 -29.76 -11.47
CA LYS A 110 30.58 -30.99 -11.75
C LYS A 110 30.70 -31.18 -13.26
N CYS A 111 31.91 -31.42 -13.74
CA CYS A 111 32.16 -31.78 -15.14
C CYS A 111 31.64 -33.20 -15.41
N LEU A 112 30.83 -33.39 -16.46
CA LEU A 112 30.33 -34.72 -16.83
C LEU A 112 31.39 -35.64 -17.45
N GLU A 113 32.49 -35.09 -17.97
CA GLU A 113 33.53 -35.88 -18.65
C GLU A 113 34.63 -36.37 -17.69
N CYS A 114 35.10 -35.51 -16.78
CA CYS A 114 36.20 -35.85 -15.86
C CYS A 114 35.81 -35.84 -14.38
N ALA A 115 34.53 -35.62 -14.06
CA ALA A 115 34.02 -35.53 -12.69
C ALA A 115 34.67 -34.45 -11.80
N ALA A 116 35.48 -33.54 -12.35
CA ALA A 116 36.06 -32.43 -11.60
C ALA A 116 34.98 -31.47 -11.10
N ILE A 117 35.12 -31.03 -9.85
CA ILE A 117 34.19 -30.10 -9.19
C ILE A 117 34.80 -28.71 -9.23
N VAL A 118 34.08 -27.76 -9.81
CA VAL A 118 34.40 -26.33 -9.80
C VAL A 118 33.44 -25.65 -8.82
N LYS A 119 33.96 -25.20 -7.68
CA LYS A 119 33.18 -24.55 -6.61
C LYS A 119 33.13 -23.04 -6.81
N ASN A 120 32.13 -22.39 -6.19
CA ASN A 120 32.01 -20.94 -6.05
C ASN A 120 31.95 -20.17 -7.39
N VAL A 121 31.26 -20.71 -8.39
CA VAL A 121 31.02 -20.00 -9.64
C VAL A 121 29.89 -18.99 -9.42
N GLU A 122 30.23 -17.71 -9.38
CA GLU A 122 29.28 -16.62 -9.17
C GLU A 122 28.23 -16.55 -10.27
N GLN A 123 26.98 -16.36 -9.87
CA GLN A 123 25.85 -16.18 -10.77
C GLN A 123 25.47 -14.70 -10.81
N GLN A 124 25.86 -13.99 -11.88
CA GLN A 124 25.55 -12.58 -12.04
C GLN A 124 24.30 -12.41 -12.91
N TYR A 125 23.11 -12.42 -12.28
CA TYR A 125 21.79 -12.19 -12.89
C TYR A 125 21.39 -13.15 -14.03
N LYS A 126 22.22 -14.15 -14.31
CA LYS A 126 22.01 -15.18 -15.31
C LYS A 126 22.70 -16.46 -14.85
N TYR A 127 22.03 -17.58 -15.06
CA TYR A 127 22.62 -18.89 -14.91
C TYR A 127 23.84 -19.03 -15.84
N THR A 128 25.02 -19.09 -15.24
CA THR A 128 26.31 -19.08 -15.91
C THR A 128 27.08 -20.33 -15.52
N GLU A 129 27.40 -21.13 -16.53
CA GLU A 129 28.24 -22.31 -16.40
C GLU A 129 29.71 -21.98 -16.74
N PRO A 130 30.68 -22.71 -16.17
CA PRO A 130 32.08 -22.52 -16.54
C PRO A 130 32.32 -22.78 -18.03
N MET A 131 33.13 -21.97 -18.71
CA MET A 131 33.38 -22.20 -20.14
C MET A 131 34.37 -23.34 -20.41
N ILE A 132 35.31 -23.59 -19.50
CA ILE A 132 36.39 -24.56 -19.66
C ILE A 132 36.59 -25.29 -18.34
N CYS A 133 36.89 -26.60 -18.40
CA CYS A 133 37.23 -27.36 -17.22
C CYS A 133 38.61 -26.96 -16.66
N MET A 134 38.67 -26.69 -15.34
CA MET A 134 39.93 -26.40 -14.64
C MET A 134 40.87 -27.61 -14.55
N ASN A 135 40.37 -28.81 -14.83
CA ASN A 135 41.20 -30.02 -14.84
C ASN A 135 42.10 -30.01 -16.09
N ALA A 136 43.41 -30.03 -15.87
CA ALA A 136 44.43 -29.99 -16.93
C ALA A 136 44.29 -31.13 -17.96
N MET A 137 43.65 -32.24 -17.59
CA MET A 137 43.44 -33.41 -18.46
C MET A 137 42.18 -33.30 -19.35
N CYS A 138 41.30 -32.33 -19.10
CA CYS A 138 39.94 -32.30 -19.65
C CYS A 138 39.59 -30.95 -20.32
N SER A 139 40.57 -30.25 -20.92
CA SER A 139 40.46 -28.88 -21.48
C SER A 139 39.44 -28.66 -22.62
N LYS A 140 38.38 -29.46 -22.70
CA LYS A 140 37.23 -29.34 -23.58
C LYS A 140 36.14 -28.45 -22.95
N LYS A 141 35.27 -27.92 -23.80
CA LYS A 141 34.00 -27.27 -23.41
C LYS A 141 33.03 -28.38 -22.97
N GLY A 142 33.13 -28.79 -21.71
CA GLY A 142 32.33 -29.88 -21.16
C GLY A 142 30.89 -29.47 -20.88
N ARG A 143 29.99 -30.45 -20.88
CA ARG A 143 28.65 -30.29 -20.28
C ARG A 143 28.77 -30.33 -18.76
N TRP A 144 28.10 -29.38 -18.09
CA TRP A 144 28.16 -29.22 -16.65
C TRP A 144 26.90 -29.76 -15.97
N THR A 145 27.02 -30.13 -14.70
CA THR A 145 25.88 -30.46 -13.84
C THR A 145 26.01 -29.71 -12.53
N LEU A 146 24.98 -28.96 -12.16
CA LEU A 146 24.93 -28.22 -10.90
C LEU A 146 24.76 -29.19 -9.72
N LEU A 147 25.68 -29.13 -8.76
CA LEU A 147 25.58 -29.83 -7.48
C LEU A 147 24.80 -28.97 -6.49
N ARG A 148 23.48 -29.20 -6.38
CA ARG A 148 22.58 -28.41 -5.52
C ARG A 148 23.01 -28.44 -4.04
N GLN A 149 23.53 -29.56 -3.53
CA GLN A 149 23.91 -29.70 -2.12
C GLN A 149 25.15 -28.85 -1.72
N GLU A 150 26.06 -28.61 -2.66
CA GLU A 150 27.28 -27.80 -2.43
C GLU A 150 27.16 -26.39 -3.03
N SER A 151 25.97 -26.03 -3.53
CA SER A 151 25.70 -24.72 -4.10
C SER A 151 25.05 -23.82 -3.06
N LYS A 152 25.33 -22.52 -3.14
CA LYS A 152 24.77 -21.53 -2.24
C LYS A 152 23.51 -20.93 -2.84
N PHE A 153 22.42 -21.04 -2.10
CA PHE A 153 21.14 -20.42 -2.41
C PHE A 153 20.85 -19.32 -1.40
N ALA A 154 20.21 -18.26 -1.86
CA ALA A 154 19.66 -17.22 -1.02
C ALA A 154 18.21 -16.97 -1.43
N ASP A 155 17.32 -16.74 -0.46
CA ASP A 155 15.96 -16.37 -0.77
C ASP A 155 15.92 -14.96 -1.36
N TRP A 156 15.14 -14.78 -2.41
CA TRP A 156 14.91 -13.49 -3.04
C TRP A 156 13.41 -13.27 -3.28
N GLN A 157 13.04 -12.00 -3.29
CA GLN A 157 11.67 -11.57 -3.53
C GLN A 157 11.69 -10.28 -4.36
N ARG A 158 10.76 -10.18 -5.31
CA ARG A 158 10.54 -8.96 -6.07
C ARG A 158 9.37 -8.18 -5.48
N VAL A 159 9.59 -6.88 -5.27
CA VAL A 159 8.61 -5.96 -4.74
C VAL A 159 8.47 -4.78 -5.69
N ARG A 160 7.25 -4.47 -6.11
CA ARG A 160 6.97 -3.26 -6.89
C ARG A 160 6.66 -2.12 -5.93
N MET A 161 7.46 -1.06 -6.02
CA MET A 161 7.30 0.16 -5.25
C MET A 161 6.79 1.28 -6.14
N GLN A 162 5.89 2.11 -5.62
CA GLN A 162 5.34 3.29 -6.29
C GLN A 162 5.67 4.56 -5.51
N GLU A 163 5.77 5.69 -6.22
CA GLU A 163 5.86 7.02 -5.61
C GLU A 163 4.73 7.31 -4.63
N THR A 164 5.08 7.97 -3.53
CA THR A 164 4.10 8.40 -2.52
C THR A 164 3.23 9.54 -3.08
N SER A 165 1.92 9.55 -2.78
CA SER A 165 0.94 10.51 -3.31
C SER A 165 1.32 11.99 -3.13
N LYS A 166 2.09 12.31 -2.08
CA LYS A 166 2.56 13.68 -1.79
C LYS A 166 3.61 14.20 -2.76
N GLU A 167 4.38 13.30 -3.37
CA GLU A 167 5.54 13.65 -4.20
C GLU A 167 5.19 13.73 -5.69
N ILE A 168 3.98 13.33 -6.06
CA ILE A 168 3.52 13.31 -7.44
C ILE A 168 3.21 14.74 -7.90
N PRO A 169 3.87 15.26 -8.95
CA PRO A 169 3.51 16.54 -9.53
C PRO A 169 2.11 16.50 -10.15
N ALA A 170 1.34 17.59 -10.00
CA ALA A 170 0.00 17.69 -10.56
C ALA A 170 -0.01 17.38 -12.08
N GLY A 171 -0.88 16.47 -12.50
CA GLY A 171 -1.03 16.07 -13.90
C GLY A 171 -0.04 15.01 -14.40
N SER A 172 0.86 14.49 -13.55
CA SER A 172 1.75 13.38 -13.90
C SER A 172 1.24 12.03 -13.41
N LEU A 173 1.48 10.97 -14.18
CA LEU A 173 1.27 9.60 -13.72
C LEU A 173 2.35 9.22 -12.68
N PRO A 174 2.00 8.46 -11.64
CA PRO A 174 2.97 7.94 -10.68
C PRO A 174 3.94 6.99 -11.36
N ARG A 175 5.23 7.05 -11.00
CA ARG A 175 6.21 6.06 -11.45
C ARG A 175 6.30 4.92 -10.46
N SER A 176 6.59 3.73 -11.00
CA SER A 176 6.87 2.53 -10.23
C SER A 176 8.28 2.03 -10.54
N LEU A 177 8.93 1.44 -9.54
CA LEU A 177 10.25 0.83 -9.63
C LEU A 177 10.18 -0.59 -9.05
N ASP A 178 10.84 -1.53 -9.72
CA ASP A 178 11.00 -2.89 -9.19
C ASP A 178 12.20 -2.92 -8.24
N VAL A 179 11.93 -3.36 -7.01
CA VAL A 179 12.88 -3.53 -5.92
C VAL A 179 13.09 -5.03 -5.68
N ILE A 180 14.34 -5.44 -5.55
CA ILE A 180 14.73 -6.83 -5.26
C ILE A 180 15.21 -6.89 -3.82
N LEU A 181 14.58 -7.75 -3.03
CA LEU A 181 14.95 -8.08 -1.66
C LEU A 181 15.66 -9.44 -1.66
N ARG A 182 16.68 -9.61 -0.82
CA ARG A 182 17.47 -10.85 -0.69
C ARG A 182 17.77 -11.17 0.77
N HIS A 183 17.89 -12.45 1.12
CA HIS A 183 18.24 -12.90 2.48
C HIS A 183 17.20 -12.45 3.52
N ASP A 184 17.64 -12.04 4.72
CA ASP A 184 16.82 -11.76 5.90
C ASP A 184 15.81 -10.60 5.73
N ILE A 185 15.95 -9.77 4.68
CA ILE A 185 15.03 -8.65 4.40
C ILE A 185 13.81 -9.06 3.57
N VAL A 186 13.76 -10.32 3.11
CA VAL A 186 12.61 -10.89 2.42
C VAL A 186 11.40 -10.98 3.37
N GLU A 187 10.18 -10.84 2.86
CA GLU A 187 8.91 -10.79 3.61
C GLU A 187 8.72 -9.64 4.61
N GLN A 188 9.73 -8.78 4.82
CA GLN A 188 9.58 -7.61 5.70
C GLN A 188 8.62 -6.56 5.12
N ALA A 189 8.60 -6.39 3.80
CA ALA A 189 7.77 -5.40 3.12
C ALA A 189 6.44 -6.01 2.66
N ARG A 190 5.30 -5.39 3.03
CA ARG A 190 3.96 -5.83 2.58
C ARG A 190 3.30 -4.80 1.67
N ALA A 191 2.37 -5.26 0.84
CA ALA A 191 1.56 -4.37 0.00
C ALA A 191 0.75 -3.38 0.86
N GLY A 192 0.84 -2.09 0.55
CA GLY A 192 0.25 -0.98 1.30
C GLY A 192 1.25 -0.25 2.22
N ASP A 193 2.35 -0.88 2.61
CA ASP A 193 3.31 -0.29 3.54
C ASP A 193 4.11 0.84 2.85
N THR A 194 4.29 1.96 3.55
CA THR A 194 5.27 2.98 3.13
C THR A 194 6.62 2.61 3.73
N VAL A 195 7.59 2.40 2.87
CA VAL A 195 8.92 1.89 3.23
C VAL A 195 10.02 2.78 2.67
N ILE A 196 11.12 2.80 3.40
CA ILE A 196 12.40 3.34 2.95
C ILE A 196 13.29 2.15 2.65
N PHE A 197 13.63 1.97 1.37
CA PHE A 197 14.63 0.99 0.97
C PHE A 197 15.99 1.65 0.88
N THR A 198 16.99 1.07 1.53
CA THR A 198 18.39 1.47 1.37
C THR A 198 19.12 0.40 0.59
N GLY A 199 19.83 0.79 -0.46
CA GLY A 199 20.46 -0.15 -1.36
C GLY A 199 21.13 0.51 -2.55
N THR A 200 21.20 -0.20 -3.66
CA THR A 200 21.91 0.22 -4.86
C THR A 200 21.03 0.12 -6.09
N VAL A 201 21.12 1.12 -6.97
CA VAL A 201 20.52 1.05 -8.29
C VAL A 201 21.41 0.22 -9.20
N VAL A 202 20.83 -0.80 -9.82
CA VAL A 202 21.50 -1.67 -10.78
C VAL A 202 20.76 -1.69 -12.11
N VAL A 203 21.47 -2.13 -13.14
CA VAL A 203 20.94 -2.26 -14.48
C VAL A 203 20.88 -3.74 -14.81
N ILE A 204 19.66 -4.26 -15.02
CA ILE A 204 19.43 -5.67 -15.33
C ILE A 204 19.11 -5.79 -16.82
N PRO A 205 19.74 -6.72 -17.55
CA PRO A 205 19.39 -6.99 -18.94
C PRO A 205 17.96 -7.52 -19.03
N ASP A 206 17.12 -6.84 -19.78
CA ASP A 206 15.74 -7.26 -20.04
C ASP A 206 15.71 -8.14 -21.30
N ILE A 207 15.91 -9.44 -21.08
CA ILE A 207 15.93 -10.45 -22.15
C ILE A 207 14.49 -10.77 -22.62
N LEU A 208 13.47 -10.47 -21.80
CA LEU A 208 12.06 -10.82 -22.03
C LEU A 208 11.29 -9.73 -22.79
N ALA A 209 11.70 -8.46 -22.72
CA ALA A 209 11.15 -7.37 -23.53
C ALA A 209 11.26 -7.61 -25.05
N LEU A 210 12.10 -8.56 -25.48
CA LEU A 210 12.27 -8.99 -26.86
C LEU A 210 11.32 -10.12 -27.28
N ALA A 211 10.55 -10.68 -26.34
CA ALA A 211 9.77 -11.91 -26.49
C ALA A 211 8.26 -11.76 -26.22
N ALA A 212 7.75 -10.58 -25.85
CA ALA A 212 6.33 -10.40 -25.52
C ALA A 212 5.52 -9.78 -26.70
N PRO A 213 4.70 -10.57 -27.42
CA PRO A 213 3.53 -10.04 -28.10
C PRO A 213 2.51 -9.58 -27.04
N GLY A 214 1.94 -8.40 -27.24
CA GLY A 214 1.03 -7.78 -26.27
C GLY A 214 -0.22 -8.63 -26.02
N GLU A 215 -0.31 -9.21 -24.82
CA GLU A 215 -1.56 -9.68 -24.24
C GLU A 215 -2.12 -8.64 -23.28
N ARG A 216 -3.39 -8.30 -23.48
CA ARG A 216 -4.17 -7.45 -22.59
C ARG A 216 -4.58 -8.27 -21.37
N ALA A 217 -4.22 -7.81 -20.19
CA ALA A 217 -4.72 -8.36 -18.93
C ALA A 217 -6.24 -8.13 -18.83
N GLU A 218 -7.03 -9.19 -18.89
CA GLU A 218 -8.45 -9.15 -18.54
C GLU A 218 -8.60 -9.32 -17.02
N VAL A 219 -9.07 -8.25 -16.37
CA VAL A 219 -9.44 -8.27 -14.95
C VAL A 219 -10.81 -8.95 -14.83
N ARG A 220 -10.86 -10.17 -14.30
CA ARG A 220 -12.12 -10.83 -13.92
C ARG A 220 -12.71 -10.13 -12.69
N ARG A 221 -13.91 -9.58 -12.86
CA ARG A 221 -14.65 -8.83 -11.84
C ARG A 221 -15.46 -9.77 -10.96
N ASP A 222 -15.14 -9.82 -9.68
CA ASP A 222 -16.09 -10.28 -8.65
C ASP A 222 -15.64 -9.77 -7.28
N GLY A 223 -16.44 -8.97 -6.55
CA GLY A 223 -15.92 -8.31 -5.35
C GLY A 223 -16.80 -7.46 -4.45
N GLY A 224 -18.13 -7.62 -4.42
CA GLY A 224 -19.00 -6.78 -3.56
C GLY A 224 -18.99 -7.08 -2.05
N GLN A 225 -18.35 -8.17 -1.59
CA GLN A 225 -18.28 -8.51 -0.16
C GLN A 225 -17.11 -7.87 0.59
N SER A 226 -16.07 -7.42 -0.12
CA SER A 226 -14.80 -6.99 0.49
C SER A 226 -14.85 -5.62 1.16
N GLN A 227 -15.60 -4.67 0.60
CA GLN A 227 -15.65 -3.29 1.11
C GLN A 227 -16.33 -3.20 2.48
N ARG A 228 -17.38 -4.00 2.72
CA ARG A 228 -18.12 -4.01 3.99
C ARG A 228 -17.26 -4.52 5.15
N SER A 229 -16.48 -5.59 4.90
CA SER A 229 -15.52 -6.13 5.88
C SER A 229 -14.39 -5.12 6.15
N ALA A 230 -13.91 -4.40 5.12
CA ALA A 230 -12.89 -3.35 5.28
C ALA A 230 -13.35 -2.22 6.23
N MET A 231 -14.59 -1.74 6.11
CA MET A 231 -15.12 -0.64 6.92
C MET A 231 -15.45 -1.04 8.37
N GLU A 232 -15.71 -2.33 8.62
CA GLU A 232 -16.11 -2.86 9.93
C GLU A 232 -14.93 -3.43 10.72
N GLN A 233 -14.19 -4.35 10.11
CA GLN A 233 -13.09 -5.07 10.77
C GLN A 233 -11.73 -4.39 10.56
N GLN A 234 -11.66 -3.36 9.69
CA GLN A 234 -10.41 -2.69 9.32
C GLN A 234 -9.33 -3.64 8.80
N THR A 235 -9.76 -4.79 8.30
CA THR A 235 -8.94 -5.83 7.70
C THR A 235 -9.69 -6.40 6.50
N ILE A 236 -8.96 -6.72 5.45
CA ILE A 236 -9.48 -7.30 4.22
C ILE A 236 -8.84 -8.68 4.09
N SER A 237 -9.63 -9.73 4.35
CA SER A 237 -9.21 -11.11 4.07
C SER A 237 -9.56 -11.47 2.63
N ILE A 238 -8.55 -11.78 1.82
CA ILE A 238 -8.72 -12.21 0.44
C ILE A 238 -8.36 -13.69 0.37
N THR A 239 -9.31 -14.51 -0.10
CA THR A 239 -9.08 -15.92 -0.44
C THR A 239 -9.42 -16.10 -1.91
N LYS A 240 -8.43 -15.94 -2.80
CA LYS A 240 -8.61 -16.02 -4.25
C LYS A 240 -7.39 -16.62 -4.92
N ALA A 241 -7.59 -17.43 -5.97
CA ALA A 241 -6.52 -18.02 -6.77
C ALA A 241 -5.42 -18.74 -5.95
N GLY A 242 -5.80 -19.40 -4.85
CA GLY A 242 -4.86 -20.09 -3.95
C GLY A 242 -4.17 -19.19 -2.92
N ILE A 243 -4.38 -17.87 -2.98
CA ILE A 243 -3.81 -16.91 -2.03
C ILE A 243 -4.82 -16.66 -0.91
N GLN A 244 -4.47 -17.03 0.32
CA GLN A 244 -5.18 -16.66 1.54
C GLN A 244 -4.35 -15.63 2.28
N ALA A 245 -4.72 -14.35 2.16
CA ALA A 245 -3.99 -13.24 2.77
C ALA A 245 -4.95 -12.29 3.51
N THR A 246 -4.57 -11.89 4.72
CA THR A 246 -5.28 -10.86 5.49
C THR A 246 -4.47 -9.58 5.45
N LEU A 247 -5.06 -8.53 4.90
CA LEU A 247 -4.46 -7.23 4.68
C LEU A 247 -5.09 -6.22 5.65
N ASN A 248 -4.29 -5.34 6.24
CA ASN A 248 -4.80 -4.34 7.15
C ASN A 248 -5.29 -3.11 6.37
N ALA A 249 -6.39 -2.52 6.82
CA ALA A 249 -6.99 -1.31 6.28
C ALA A 249 -7.53 -0.45 7.42
N ARG A 250 -6.69 -0.14 8.42
CA ARG A 250 -7.01 0.72 9.57
C ARG A 250 -7.06 2.16 9.11
N THR A 251 -8.17 2.54 8.49
CA THR A 251 -8.32 3.83 7.84
C THR A 251 -9.62 4.47 8.28
N SER A 252 -9.56 5.78 8.50
CA SER A 252 -10.77 6.59 8.62
C SER A 252 -11.25 6.97 7.23
N ILE A 253 -12.56 6.88 6.99
CA ILE A 253 -13.15 7.22 5.69
C ILE A 253 -13.84 8.57 5.79
N LEU A 254 -13.44 9.49 4.91
CA LEU A 254 -14.13 10.77 4.68
C LEU A 254 -14.83 10.70 3.32
N ALA A 255 -16.14 10.52 3.33
CA ALA A 255 -16.93 10.43 2.11
C ALA A 255 -17.68 11.75 1.83
N ALA A 256 -17.73 12.17 0.57
CA ALA A 256 -18.64 13.20 0.09
C ALA A 256 -19.66 12.60 -0.88
N ALA A 257 -20.94 12.93 -0.68
CA ALA A 257 -22.03 12.47 -1.52
C ALA A 257 -22.94 13.63 -1.94
N ASN A 258 -23.61 13.46 -3.08
CA ASN A 258 -24.66 14.36 -3.54
C ASN A 258 -26.05 13.75 -3.29
N PRO A 259 -27.08 14.57 -3.02
CA PRO A 259 -28.46 14.11 -2.94
C PRO A 259 -28.95 13.65 -4.32
N THR A 260 -29.84 12.66 -4.34
CA THR A 260 -30.33 11.98 -5.56
C THR A 260 -31.00 12.93 -6.56
N GLY A 261 -31.68 13.96 -6.06
CA GLY A 261 -32.34 15.00 -6.87
C GLY A 261 -31.49 16.24 -7.12
N GLY A 262 -30.21 16.24 -6.75
CA GLY A 262 -29.34 17.42 -6.83
C GLY A 262 -29.63 18.52 -5.80
N ARG A 263 -30.75 18.46 -5.08
CA ARG A 263 -31.01 19.25 -3.88
C ARG A 263 -31.50 18.37 -2.73
N TYR A 264 -31.14 18.74 -1.51
CA TYR A 264 -31.58 18.04 -0.31
C TYR A 264 -33.04 18.37 0.04
N ASP A 265 -33.89 17.35 0.12
CA ASP A 265 -35.31 17.48 0.48
C ASP A 265 -35.48 17.33 1.99
N LYS A 266 -35.72 18.47 2.69
CA LYS A 266 -35.92 18.51 4.15
C LYS A 266 -37.15 17.72 4.61
N THR A 267 -38.09 17.41 3.72
CA THR A 267 -39.31 16.65 4.06
C THR A 267 -39.06 15.15 4.18
N LYS A 268 -37.95 14.66 3.60
CA LYS A 268 -37.60 13.23 3.59
C LYS A 268 -36.44 12.95 4.54
N PRO A 269 -36.42 11.76 5.17
CA PRO A 269 -35.27 11.35 5.95
C PRO A 269 -34.06 11.09 5.04
N LEU A 270 -32.87 11.20 5.62
CA LEU A 270 -31.56 11.08 4.95
C LEU A 270 -31.48 9.87 3.99
N LYS A 271 -32.02 8.71 4.38
CA LYS A 271 -31.96 7.48 3.57
C LYS A 271 -32.59 7.60 2.17
N TYR A 272 -33.58 8.48 1.99
CA TYR A 272 -34.23 8.69 0.69
C TYR A 272 -33.60 9.85 -0.08
N ASN A 273 -32.84 10.71 0.61
CA ASN A 273 -32.09 11.79 0.00
C ASN A 273 -30.79 11.30 -0.65
N VAL A 274 -30.24 10.16 -0.23
CA VAL A 274 -28.97 9.62 -0.73
C VAL A 274 -29.17 8.24 -1.35
N ALA A 275 -28.58 8.00 -2.53
CA ALA A 275 -28.61 6.70 -3.21
C ALA A 275 -27.61 5.71 -2.60
N LEU A 276 -27.66 5.51 -1.28
CA LEU A 276 -26.75 4.60 -0.58
C LEU A 276 -27.53 3.51 0.15
N PRO A 277 -27.06 2.25 0.11
CA PRO A 277 -27.61 1.17 0.92
C PRO A 277 -27.55 1.52 2.43
N PRO A 278 -28.59 1.21 3.21
CA PRO A 278 -28.59 1.43 4.66
C PRO A 278 -27.41 0.76 5.38
N ALA A 279 -26.93 -0.37 4.86
CA ALA A 279 -25.79 -1.11 5.40
C ALA A 279 -24.45 -0.37 5.28
N ILE A 280 -24.32 0.57 4.33
CA ILE A 280 -23.12 1.42 4.21
C ILE A 280 -23.28 2.67 5.06
N LEU A 281 -24.49 3.26 5.07
CA LEU A 281 -24.80 4.41 5.93
C LEU A 281 -24.60 4.11 7.42
N SER A 282 -24.91 2.88 7.88
CA SER A 282 -24.66 2.46 9.26
C SER A 282 -23.18 2.30 9.63
N ARG A 283 -22.25 2.40 8.67
CA ARG A 283 -20.80 2.30 8.92
C ARG A 283 -20.12 3.67 9.08
N PHE A 284 -20.84 4.75 8.81
CA PHE A 284 -20.44 6.10 9.11
C PHE A 284 -20.97 6.50 10.48
N ASP A 285 -20.09 7.00 11.35
CA ASP A 285 -20.47 7.40 12.71
C ASP A 285 -21.11 8.78 12.71
N LEU A 286 -20.59 9.67 11.86
CA LEU A 286 -21.07 11.04 11.72
C LEU A 286 -21.51 11.29 10.28
N VAL A 287 -22.76 11.70 10.10
CA VAL A 287 -23.28 12.14 8.80
C VAL A 287 -23.76 13.58 8.91
N TYR A 288 -23.11 14.48 8.17
CA TYR A 288 -23.46 15.89 8.12
C TYR A 288 -24.12 16.25 6.80
N VAL A 289 -25.15 17.08 6.87
CA VAL A 289 -25.87 17.60 5.71
C VAL A 289 -25.53 19.09 5.53
N MET A 290 -25.05 19.45 4.33
CA MET A 290 -24.83 20.82 3.89
C MET A 290 -25.97 21.23 2.96
N ILE A 291 -26.79 22.17 3.41
CA ILE A 291 -27.92 22.68 2.65
C ILE A 291 -27.57 24.09 2.18
N ASP A 292 -27.79 24.37 0.89
CA ASP A 292 -27.63 25.70 0.31
C ASP A 292 -28.93 26.49 0.45
N ASP A 293 -29.10 27.12 1.61
CA ASP A 293 -30.21 28.05 1.89
C ASP A 293 -29.73 29.49 1.59
N PRO A 294 -30.33 30.20 0.62
CA PRO A 294 -29.91 31.55 0.24
C PRO A 294 -30.21 32.55 1.37
N ASP A 295 -29.17 33.21 1.88
CA ASP A 295 -29.28 34.27 2.88
C ASP A 295 -28.30 35.40 2.55
N ASP A 296 -28.83 36.62 2.41
CA ASP A 296 -28.09 37.78 1.90
C ASP A 296 -26.85 38.13 2.77
N LEU A 297 -26.98 37.98 4.09
CA LEU A 297 -25.91 38.29 5.04
C LEU A 297 -24.80 37.25 4.99
N THR A 298 -25.16 35.95 4.97
CA THR A 298 -24.16 34.89 4.84
C THR A 298 -23.51 34.88 3.47
N ASP A 299 -24.27 35.12 2.40
CA ASP A 299 -23.77 35.13 1.03
C ASP A 299 -22.81 36.30 0.80
N GLN A 300 -23.10 37.48 1.35
CA GLN A 300 -22.17 38.59 1.33
C GLN A 300 -20.85 38.26 2.05
N ARG A 301 -20.93 37.57 3.21
CA ARG A 301 -19.74 37.12 3.93
C ARG A 301 -18.97 36.06 3.16
N ILE A 302 -19.64 35.07 2.57
CA ILE A 302 -19.04 34.03 1.74
C ILE A 302 -18.36 34.66 0.52
N ALA A 303 -19.04 35.55 -0.21
CA ALA A 303 -18.49 36.23 -1.38
C ALA A 303 -17.27 37.08 -1.02
N SER A 304 -17.35 37.86 0.08
CA SER A 304 -16.21 38.66 0.56
C SER A 304 -15.02 37.79 0.93
N HIS A 305 -15.28 36.62 1.54
CA HIS A 305 -14.25 35.65 1.89
C HIS A 305 -13.58 35.05 0.66
N ILE A 306 -14.37 34.60 -0.32
CA ILE A 306 -13.85 34.03 -1.58
C ILE A 306 -12.96 35.04 -2.32
N VAL A 307 -13.40 36.30 -2.43
CA VAL A 307 -12.63 37.38 -3.08
C VAL A 307 -11.31 37.61 -2.35
N ARG A 308 -11.33 37.66 -1.00
CA ARG A 308 -10.14 37.81 -0.17
C ARG A 308 -9.15 36.65 -0.36
N VAL A 309 -9.63 35.41 -0.42
CA VAL A 309 -8.80 34.20 -0.68
C VAL A 309 -8.07 34.34 -2.03
N HIS A 310 -8.77 34.75 -3.09
CA HIS A 310 -8.21 34.79 -4.43
C HIS A 310 -7.27 35.99 -4.67
N GLN A 311 -7.49 37.12 -3.99
CA GLN A 311 -6.67 38.32 -4.15
C GLN A 311 -5.30 38.23 -3.46
N ARG A 312 -5.20 37.59 -2.29
CA ARG A 312 -3.95 37.54 -1.49
C ARG A 312 -3.58 36.10 -1.12
N ARG A 313 -3.49 35.21 -2.11
CA ARG A 313 -3.25 33.74 -2.00
C ARG A 313 -2.52 33.23 -0.74
N ASN A 314 -1.50 33.94 -0.22
CA ASN A 314 -0.74 33.57 0.98
C ASN A 314 -0.76 34.58 2.15
N GLU A 315 -1.19 35.84 1.96
CA GLU A 315 -1.18 36.90 3.00
C GLU A 315 -2.59 37.23 3.54
N ALA A 316 -3.64 36.63 2.99
CA ALA A 316 -5.01 36.88 3.43
C ALA A 316 -5.32 36.33 4.85
N PHE A 317 -4.55 35.36 5.33
CA PHE A 317 -4.86 34.54 6.50
C PHE A 317 -3.68 34.46 7.45
N SER A 318 -3.82 35.02 8.65
CA SER A 318 -3.08 34.61 9.83
C SER A 318 -4.04 33.78 10.71
N PRO A 319 -4.29 32.50 10.37
CA PRO A 319 -5.01 31.63 11.29
C PRO A 319 -4.22 31.56 12.60
N THR A 320 -4.93 31.39 13.72
CA THR A 320 -4.29 31.29 15.04
C THR A 320 -3.23 30.20 15.06
N PHE A 321 -3.47 29.10 14.32
CA PHE A 321 -2.53 28.01 14.15
C PHE A 321 -2.21 27.77 12.68
N THR A 322 -0.92 27.59 12.40
CA THR A 322 -0.45 27.23 11.06
C THR A 322 -0.75 25.76 10.76
N THR A 323 -0.80 25.41 9.48
CA THR A 323 -1.01 24.01 9.03
C THR A 323 0.09 23.08 9.56
N ALA A 324 1.32 23.57 9.74
CA ALA A 324 2.43 22.79 10.30
C ALA A 324 2.21 22.48 11.79
N GLN A 325 1.78 23.47 12.56
CA GLN A 325 1.41 23.31 13.97
C GLN A 325 0.24 22.33 14.14
N LEU A 326 -0.79 22.42 13.29
CA LEU A 326 -1.91 21.47 13.29
C LEU A 326 -1.44 20.03 13.04
N LYS A 327 -0.56 19.81 12.06
CA LYS A 327 0.02 18.50 11.77
C LYS A 327 0.80 17.94 12.97
N ARG A 328 1.63 18.77 13.59
CA ARG A 328 2.39 18.40 14.80
C ARG A 328 1.46 18.04 15.95
N TYR A 329 0.44 18.86 16.21
CA TYR A 329 -0.55 18.58 17.24
C TYR A 329 -1.26 17.25 17.03
N ILE A 330 -1.72 16.96 15.80
CA ILE A 330 -2.40 15.70 15.48
C ILE A 330 -1.45 14.51 15.67
N ALA A 331 -0.19 14.62 15.25
CA ALA A 331 0.79 13.55 15.44
C ALA A 331 1.05 13.23 16.93
N VAL A 332 1.23 14.27 17.75
CA VAL A 332 1.40 14.12 19.21
C VAL A 332 0.12 13.64 19.89
N ALA A 333 -1.05 14.04 19.40
CA ALA A 333 -2.32 13.58 19.96
C ALA A 333 -2.54 12.09 19.68
N LYS A 334 -2.24 11.61 18.47
CA LYS A 334 -2.33 10.19 18.10
C LYS A 334 -1.39 9.28 18.88
N SER A 335 -0.26 9.80 19.38
CA SER A 335 0.65 9.01 20.22
C SER A 335 0.15 8.82 21.65
N LYS A 336 -0.88 9.56 22.08
CA LYS A 336 -1.46 9.44 23.42
C LYS A 336 -2.65 8.49 23.39
N ARG A 337 -2.70 7.60 24.39
CA ARG A 337 -3.87 6.75 24.65
C ARG A 337 -4.69 7.36 25.80
N PRO A 338 -5.74 8.16 25.51
CA PRO A 338 -6.52 8.80 26.57
C PRO A 338 -7.31 7.77 27.39
N LYS A 339 -7.32 7.93 28.72
CA LYS A 339 -8.24 7.25 29.63
C LYS A 339 -9.39 8.19 29.99
N LEU A 340 -10.61 7.67 30.03
CA LEU A 340 -11.79 8.44 30.42
C LEU A 340 -11.66 8.88 31.88
N SER A 341 -11.74 10.19 32.14
CA SER A 341 -11.80 10.71 33.50
C SER A 341 -13.18 10.42 34.12
N ALA A 342 -13.24 10.40 35.46
CA ALA A 342 -14.50 10.19 36.18
C ALA A 342 -15.55 11.26 35.84
N GLU A 343 -15.12 12.51 35.66
CA GLU A 343 -15.98 13.64 35.26
C GLU A 343 -16.51 13.45 33.83
N ALA A 344 -15.65 13.07 32.88
CA ALA A 344 -16.07 12.81 31.50
C ALA A 344 -17.07 11.65 31.43
N ARG A 345 -16.89 10.62 32.27
CA ARG A 345 -17.84 9.51 32.38
C ARG A 345 -19.22 9.97 32.85
N GLN A 346 -19.29 10.83 33.86
CA GLN A 346 -20.56 11.38 34.34
C GLN A 346 -21.26 12.20 33.24
N LEU A 347 -20.50 13.07 32.55
CA LEU A 347 -21.03 13.88 31.46
C LEU A 347 -21.60 13.03 30.31
N LEU A 348 -20.93 11.93 29.95
CA LEU A 348 -21.43 11.01 28.92
C LEU A 348 -22.74 10.33 29.32
N VAL A 349 -22.85 9.89 30.59
CA VAL A 349 -24.07 9.28 31.12
C VAL A 349 -25.21 10.29 31.12
N GLU A 350 -24.95 11.51 31.58
CA GLU A 350 -25.95 12.60 31.59
C GLU A 350 -26.41 12.93 30.16
N SER A 351 -25.48 13.14 29.24
CA SER A 351 -25.77 13.41 27.82
C SER A 351 -26.59 12.29 27.18
N TYR A 352 -26.29 11.03 27.48
CA TYR A 352 -27.06 9.89 26.97
C TYR A 352 -28.50 9.88 27.50
N VAL A 353 -28.68 10.14 28.80
CA VAL A 353 -30.00 10.20 29.42
C VAL A 353 -30.80 11.37 28.85
N GLU A 354 -30.18 12.52 28.61
CA GLU A 354 -30.82 13.66 27.95
C GLU A 354 -31.27 13.34 26.53
N LEU A 355 -30.41 12.71 25.72
CA LEU A 355 -30.76 12.27 24.36
C LEU A 355 -31.95 11.29 24.38
N ARG A 356 -31.97 10.35 25.33
CA ARG A 356 -33.08 9.41 25.50
C ARG A 356 -34.38 10.03 26.01
N ARG A 357 -34.30 11.08 26.85
CA ARG A 357 -35.48 11.83 27.29
C ARG A 357 -36.14 12.55 26.12
N GLY A 358 -35.35 13.06 25.17
CA GLY A 358 -35.84 13.64 23.92
C GLY A 358 -36.70 12.68 23.08
N ASP A 359 -36.44 11.37 23.14
CA ASP A 359 -37.19 10.34 22.40
C ASP A 359 -38.62 10.12 22.95
N THR A 360 -38.88 10.44 24.22
CA THR A 360 -40.20 10.26 24.83
C THR A 360 -41.21 11.37 24.50
N ALA A 361 -40.78 12.44 23.81
CA ALA A 361 -41.68 13.49 23.35
C ALA A 361 -42.49 13.03 22.11
N PRO A 362 -43.83 13.12 22.13
CA PRO A 362 -44.67 12.67 21.02
C PRO A 362 -44.41 13.55 19.78
N GLY A 363 -43.64 13.02 18.83
CA GLY A 363 -43.25 13.71 17.60
C GLY A 363 -41.82 13.45 17.12
N SER A 364 -40.93 12.96 18.00
CA SER A 364 -39.56 12.57 17.59
C SER A 364 -39.59 11.23 16.84
N ARG A 365 -39.12 11.20 15.59
CA ARG A 365 -39.12 10.03 14.69
C ARG A 365 -37.76 9.33 14.61
N VAL A 366 -36.80 9.67 15.47
CA VAL A 366 -35.47 9.05 15.49
C VAL A 366 -35.33 8.27 16.78
N ALA A 367 -35.27 6.94 16.69
CA ALA A 367 -34.98 6.08 17.84
C ALA A 367 -33.47 5.87 17.93
N TYR A 368 -32.81 6.46 18.93
CA TYR A 368 -31.40 6.15 19.22
C TYR A 368 -31.32 4.81 19.96
N ARG A 369 -31.23 3.70 19.21
CA ARG A 369 -30.99 2.37 19.79
C ARG A 369 -29.50 2.07 19.71
N MET A 370 -28.78 2.31 20.82
CA MET A 370 -27.44 1.75 21.01
C MET A 370 -27.59 0.22 21.07
N THR A 371 -27.03 -0.49 20.09
CA THR A 371 -26.74 -1.92 20.22
C THR A 371 -25.53 -2.06 21.13
N SER A 372 -25.55 -3.04 22.01
CA SER A 372 -24.63 -3.33 23.12
C SER A 372 -23.13 -3.50 22.79
N GLY A 373 -22.67 -3.18 21.58
CA GLY A 373 -21.26 -3.26 21.18
C GLY A 373 -20.40 -2.06 21.55
N GLU A 374 -20.97 -0.97 22.08
CA GLU A 374 -20.26 0.32 22.26
C GLU A 374 -19.97 0.70 23.72
N ILE A 375 -20.40 -0.10 24.69
CA ILE A 375 -20.03 0.08 26.10
C ILE A 375 -19.74 -1.30 26.67
N ASP A 376 -18.48 -1.71 26.60
CA ASP A 376 -18.04 -2.87 27.36
C ASP A 376 -17.75 -2.45 28.82
N LEU A 377 -18.52 -3.03 29.73
CA LEU A 377 -18.41 -2.88 31.19
C LEU A 377 -17.77 -4.16 31.79
N THR A 378 -16.97 -4.90 31.04
CA THR A 378 -16.31 -6.14 31.48
C THR A 378 -15.34 -5.96 32.65
N GLU A 379 -14.85 -4.75 32.94
CA GLU A 379 -14.11 -4.47 34.18
C GLU A 379 -14.96 -4.60 35.47
N PHE A 380 -16.27 -4.86 35.37
CA PHE A 380 -17.17 -4.89 36.53
C PHE A 380 -17.49 -6.29 37.10
N GLN A 381 -17.02 -7.40 36.50
CA GLN A 381 -17.46 -8.75 36.92
C GLN A 381 -16.36 -9.72 37.40
N GLU A 382 -15.13 -9.28 37.58
CA GLU A 382 -14.03 -10.21 37.94
C GLU A 382 -14.02 -10.73 39.40
N GLU A 383 -15.02 -10.47 40.24
CA GLU A 383 -14.95 -10.91 41.65
C GLU A 383 -15.84 -12.07 42.09
N ASN A 384 -16.74 -12.64 41.28
CA ASN A 384 -17.49 -13.81 41.75
C ASN A 384 -18.01 -14.69 40.61
N ARG A 385 -17.34 -15.81 40.33
CA ARG A 385 -17.98 -17.04 39.83
C ARG A 385 -17.07 -18.25 40.07
N GLU A 386 -17.50 -19.08 41.02
CA GLU A 386 -17.03 -20.44 41.24
C GLU A 386 -17.53 -21.37 40.12
N ASP A 387 -16.66 -22.33 39.78
CA ASP A 387 -16.84 -23.36 38.75
C ASP A 387 -17.98 -24.33 39.07
N VAL A 388 -18.83 -24.64 38.08
CA VAL A 388 -19.56 -25.92 38.03
C VAL A 388 -19.58 -26.43 36.58
N ASP A 389 -18.87 -27.54 36.40
CA ASP A 389 -18.79 -28.41 35.23
C ASP A 389 -19.99 -29.39 35.20
N MET A 390 -20.50 -29.70 33.99
CA MET A 390 -21.27 -30.92 33.69
C MET A 390 -21.25 -31.19 32.15
N GLY A 391 -20.62 -32.30 31.74
CA GLY A 391 -20.93 -33.08 30.52
C GLY A 391 -22.30 -33.79 30.62
N GLU A 392 -22.83 -34.58 29.67
CA GLU A 392 -22.34 -35.36 28.53
C GLU A 392 -23.52 -35.59 27.52
N ASP A 393 -23.16 -35.88 26.26
CA ASP A 393 -23.68 -36.81 25.23
C ASP A 393 -25.16 -37.29 25.13
N VAL A 394 -25.69 -37.35 23.89
CA VAL A 394 -26.41 -38.51 23.28
C VAL A 394 -26.27 -38.50 21.74
N ASP A 395 -26.28 -39.71 21.15
CA ASP A 395 -25.78 -40.19 19.86
C ASP A 395 -26.88 -40.68 18.86
N MET A 396 -26.44 -40.87 17.60
CA MET A 396 -26.89 -41.70 16.44
C MET A 396 -28.30 -41.70 15.80
N GLY A 397 -28.28 -41.74 14.44
CA GLY A 397 -29.04 -42.71 13.64
C GLY A 397 -29.43 -42.33 12.18
N GLU A 398 -28.63 -42.76 11.19
CA GLU A 398 -28.93 -43.42 9.87
C GLU A 398 -30.06 -42.95 8.89
N ASN A 399 -30.11 -43.14 7.56
CA ASN A 399 -29.36 -43.80 6.47
C ASN A 399 -29.96 -43.31 5.10
N GLY A 400 -29.24 -43.38 3.97
CA GLY A 400 -29.85 -43.27 2.63
C GLY A 400 -28.90 -42.97 1.44
N GLU A 401 -28.74 -43.96 0.55
CA GLU A 401 -27.72 -44.10 -0.51
C GLU A 401 -27.98 -43.32 -1.84
N ALA A 402 -26.94 -43.35 -2.69
CA ALA A 402 -26.75 -42.69 -3.98
C ALA A 402 -27.19 -43.52 -5.21
N GLN A 403 -27.34 -42.85 -6.38
CA GLN A 403 -26.65 -43.22 -7.64
C GLN A 403 -26.83 -42.17 -8.78
N PRO A 404 -25.92 -42.16 -9.79
CA PRO A 404 -25.74 -41.07 -10.76
C PRO A 404 -26.22 -41.40 -12.20
N GLY A 405 -26.30 -40.39 -13.07
CA GLY A 405 -26.62 -40.54 -14.49
C GLY A 405 -25.70 -39.71 -15.40
N SER A 406 -25.07 -40.40 -16.35
CA SER A 406 -24.18 -39.93 -17.43
C SER A 406 -24.94 -39.54 -18.70
N ALA A 407 -24.39 -38.65 -19.54
CA ALA A 407 -24.67 -38.62 -20.98
C ALA A 407 -23.52 -37.98 -21.77
N ASP A 408 -23.04 -38.71 -22.79
CA ASP A 408 -22.08 -38.33 -23.81
C ASP A 408 -22.78 -38.10 -25.17
N ALA A 409 -22.13 -37.27 -26.00
CA ALA A 409 -21.93 -37.34 -27.46
C ALA A 409 -23.00 -36.93 -28.53
N ASP A 410 -22.44 -36.22 -29.53
CA ASP A 410 -22.67 -36.18 -30.99
C ASP A 410 -23.51 -35.09 -31.71
N ALA A 411 -22.77 -34.13 -32.30
CA ALA A 411 -22.52 -33.86 -33.73
C ALA A 411 -23.61 -33.40 -34.74
N ASN A 412 -23.24 -32.28 -35.41
CA ASN A 412 -23.41 -31.86 -36.82
C ASN A 412 -24.80 -31.61 -37.45
N LYS A 413 -24.94 -30.38 -37.99
CA LYS A 413 -25.40 -30.14 -39.39
C LYS A 413 -25.03 -28.74 -39.89
N GLU A 414 -24.42 -28.74 -41.08
CA GLU A 414 -24.02 -27.61 -41.91
C GLU A 414 -25.21 -27.02 -42.68
N HIS A 415 -25.15 -25.72 -43.02
CA HIS A 415 -25.79 -25.15 -44.20
C HIS A 415 -24.84 -24.16 -44.90
N GLN A 416 -24.43 -24.54 -46.10
CA GLN A 416 -23.84 -23.71 -47.16
C GLN A 416 -24.97 -23.01 -47.93
N GLU A 417 -24.74 -21.78 -48.40
CA GLU A 417 -25.30 -21.32 -49.67
C GLU A 417 -24.43 -20.22 -50.31
N ASN A 418 -23.77 -20.64 -51.39
CA ASN A 418 -23.49 -20.01 -52.70
C ASN A 418 -22.88 -18.61 -52.89
N ALA A 419 -21.92 -18.60 -53.81
CA ALA A 419 -21.20 -17.47 -54.38
C ALA A 419 -21.67 -17.18 -55.82
N GLU A 420 -21.72 -15.90 -56.22
CA GLU A 420 -21.54 -15.46 -57.62
C GLU A 420 -20.79 -14.11 -57.67
N GLY A 421 -20.02 -13.92 -58.76
CA GLY A 421 -18.88 -13.01 -58.90
C GLY A 421 -19.14 -11.53 -59.30
N PRO A 422 -18.09 -10.80 -59.74
CA PRO A 422 -17.89 -9.40 -59.37
C PRO A 422 -18.31 -8.38 -60.45
N GLY A 423 -19.08 -7.36 -60.05
CA GLY A 423 -19.22 -6.12 -60.78
C GLY A 423 -18.14 -5.12 -60.37
N GLY A 424 -17.19 -4.82 -61.26
CA GLY A 424 -16.08 -3.90 -61.02
C GLY A 424 -16.56 -2.49 -60.66
N LYS A 425 -16.51 -2.15 -59.36
CA LYS A 425 -16.62 -0.76 -58.89
C LYS A 425 -15.25 -0.12 -59.03
N LYS A 426 -15.13 0.85 -59.94
CA LYS A 426 -13.99 1.78 -60.01
C LYS A 426 -13.91 2.50 -58.66
N LEU A 427 -12.99 2.07 -57.79
CA LEU A 427 -12.67 2.75 -56.54
C LEU A 427 -12.02 4.09 -56.87
N VAL A 428 -12.82 5.16 -56.89
CA VAL A 428 -12.30 6.52 -56.89
C VAL A 428 -11.87 6.82 -55.46
N ILE A 429 -10.58 6.67 -55.19
CA ILE A 429 -9.97 6.98 -53.90
C ILE A 429 -9.96 8.50 -53.77
N THR A 430 -10.60 9.02 -52.72
CA THR A 430 -10.50 10.43 -52.34
C THR A 430 -9.10 10.73 -51.79
N ASP A 431 -8.59 11.94 -52.00
CA ASP A 431 -7.22 12.32 -51.63
C ASP A 431 -6.95 12.14 -50.11
N GLU A 432 -7.98 12.32 -49.29
CA GLU A 432 -7.95 12.09 -47.85
C GLU A 432 -7.83 10.60 -47.47
N TYR A 433 -8.48 9.71 -48.24
CA TYR A 433 -8.33 8.27 -48.08
C TYR A 433 -6.96 7.79 -48.56
N PHE A 434 -6.43 8.40 -49.64
CA PHE A 434 -5.08 8.14 -50.11
C PHE A 434 -4.02 8.52 -49.08
N GLN A 435 -4.15 9.68 -48.43
CA GLN A 435 -3.25 10.12 -47.35
C GLN A 435 -3.30 9.21 -46.12
N ARG A 436 -4.49 8.77 -45.70
CA ARG A 436 -4.64 7.83 -44.60
C ARG A 436 -4.01 6.47 -44.91
N VAL A 437 -4.24 5.96 -46.12
CA VAL A 437 -3.66 4.69 -46.56
C VAL A 437 -2.15 4.81 -46.67
N THR A 438 -1.61 5.88 -47.26
CA THR A 438 -0.16 6.09 -47.35
C THR A 438 0.50 6.28 -46.00
N GLN A 439 -0.11 7.00 -45.05
CA GLN A 439 0.41 7.06 -43.67
C GLN A 439 0.40 5.67 -43.01
N ALA A 440 -0.68 4.91 -43.16
CA ALA A 440 -0.76 3.54 -42.63
C ALA A 440 0.27 2.61 -43.30
N LEU A 441 0.51 2.76 -44.60
CA LEU A 441 1.47 1.98 -45.37
C LEU A 441 2.91 2.35 -45.01
N VAL A 442 3.21 3.63 -44.81
CA VAL A 442 4.52 4.11 -44.32
C VAL A 442 4.77 3.64 -42.89
N MET A 443 3.78 3.68 -42.01
CA MET A 443 3.91 3.11 -40.66
C MET A 443 4.14 1.60 -40.70
N ARG A 444 3.43 0.87 -41.56
CA ARG A 444 3.66 -0.58 -41.76
C ARG A 444 5.01 -0.89 -42.39
N LEU A 445 5.46 -0.11 -43.36
CA LEU A 445 6.78 -0.27 -44.00
C LEU A 445 7.90 0.03 -43.00
N ARG A 446 7.77 1.07 -42.16
CA ARG A 446 8.71 1.32 -41.05
C ARG A 446 8.72 0.18 -40.03
N GLN A 447 7.56 -0.30 -39.61
CA GLN A 447 7.48 -1.46 -38.73
C GLN A 447 8.12 -2.70 -39.38
N HIS A 448 7.92 -2.90 -40.68
CA HIS A 448 8.48 -4.01 -41.43
C HIS A 448 10.00 -3.88 -41.60
N GLU A 449 10.52 -2.69 -41.86
CA GLU A 449 11.98 -2.41 -41.88
C GLU A 449 12.61 -2.64 -40.50
N GLU A 450 11.97 -2.20 -39.42
CA GLU A 450 12.42 -2.45 -38.04
C GLU A 450 12.43 -3.95 -37.70
N THR A 451 11.42 -4.71 -38.14
CA THR A 451 11.38 -6.17 -37.94
C THR A 451 12.43 -6.89 -38.78
N VAL A 452 12.63 -6.51 -40.05
CA VAL A 452 13.61 -7.14 -40.95
C VAL A 452 15.04 -6.83 -40.50
N MET A 453 15.33 -5.60 -40.04
CA MET A 453 16.61 -5.26 -39.41
C MET A 453 16.87 -6.09 -38.15
N ARG A 454 15.86 -6.26 -37.28
CA ARG A 454 15.97 -7.08 -36.05
C ARG A 454 16.18 -8.56 -36.33
N GLU A 455 15.52 -9.11 -37.34
CA GLU A 455 15.67 -10.51 -37.74
C GLU A 455 17.03 -10.78 -38.41
N GLY A 456 17.52 -9.86 -39.25
CA GLY A 456 18.84 -9.96 -39.89
C GLY A 456 20.01 -9.93 -38.91
N LEU A 457 19.94 -9.12 -37.85
CA LEU A 457 20.97 -9.05 -36.79
C LEU A 457 20.95 -10.28 -35.86
N ARG A 458 19.77 -10.83 -35.57
CA ARG A 458 19.61 -12.06 -34.75
C ARG A 458 20.26 -13.29 -35.40
N ALA A 459 20.25 -13.37 -36.74
CA ALA A 459 20.88 -14.47 -37.49
C ALA A 459 22.42 -14.48 -37.40
N LEU A 460 23.04 -13.33 -37.09
CA LEU A 460 24.49 -13.18 -36.87
C LEU A 460 24.91 -13.39 -35.40
N GLY A 461 23.99 -13.80 -34.53
CA GLY A 461 24.25 -13.99 -33.09
C GLY A 461 24.33 -12.68 -32.29
N VAL A 462 24.05 -11.53 -32.92
CA VAL A 462 24.00 -10.22 -32.26
C VAL A 462 22.60 -10.03 -31.68
N ARG A 463 22.48 -10.08 -30.35
CA ARG A 463 21.23 -9.80 -29.64
C ARG A 463 21.20 -8.35 -29.24
N ASP A 464 20.08 -7.68 -29.53
CA ASP A 464 19.78 -6.36 -28.99
C ASP A 464 19.76 -6.46 -27.45
N LEU A 465 20.55 -5.64 -26.75
CA LEU A 465 20.62 -5.64 -25.29
C LEU A 465 19.77 -4.50 -24.75
N SER A 466 18.50 -4.80 -24.46
CA SER A 466 17.66 -3.92 -23.65
C SER A 466 18.03 -4.05 -22.17
N TYR A 467 18.07 -2.91 -21.48
CA TYR A 467 18.40 -2.83 -20.06
C TYR A 467 17.28 -2.12 -19.31
N LYS A 468 16.92 -2.64 -18.14
CA LYS A 468 15.98 -2.00 -17.21
C LYS A 468 16.68 -1.61 -15.92
N LEU A 469 16.31 -0.46 -15.36
CA LEU A 469 16.74 -0.07 -14.02
C LEU A 469 15.97 -0.91 -12.99
N ALA A 470 16.70 -1.48 -12.04
CA ALA A 470 16.15 -2.17 -10.89
C ALA A 470 16.87 -1.69 -9.63
N PHE A 471 16.21 -1.78 -8.49
CA PHE A 471 16.83 -1.42 -7.21
C PHE A 471 17.07 -2.68 -6.40
N ILE A 472 18.30 -2.92 -5.94
CA ILE A 472 18.60 -3.99 -4.98
C ILE A 472 18.64 -3.36 -3.61
N ALA A 473 17.69 -3.73 -2.75
CA ALA A 473 17.68 -3.25 -1.37
C ALA A 473 18.55 -4.16 -0.49
N ASN A 474 19.26 -3.54 0.44
CA ASN A 474 20.04 -4.21 1.48
C ASN A 474 19.43 -4.01 2.87
N SER A 475 18.60 -2.98 3.03
CA SER A 475 17.85 -2.71 4.25
C SER A 475 16.45 -2.20 3.89
N VAL A 476 15.48 -2.59 4.71
CA VAL A 476 14.11 -2.11 4.67
C VAL A 476 13.84 -1.41 6.00
N GLN A 477 13.32 -0.19 5.94
CA GLN A 477 12.78 0.50 7.11
C GLN A 477 11.32 0.83 6.84
N ILE A 478 10.43 0.25 7.64
CA ILE A 478 9.01 0.53 7.55
C ILE A 478 8.74 1.86 8.27
N CYS A 479 8.16 2.83 7.56
CA CYS A 479 7.86 4.15 8.13
C CYS A 479 6.61 4.13 9.01
N ASP A 480 5.76 3.10 8.87
CA ASP A 480 4.70 2.83 9.82
C ASP A 480 5.29 2.28 11.10
N GLY A 481 4.81 2.76 12.24
CA GLY A 481 5.08 2.20 13.57
C GLY A 481 4.61 0.76 13.78
N ARG A 482 4.60 -0.11 12.76
CA ARG A 482 4.82 -1.54 12.96
C ARG A 482 6.27 -1.71 13.43
N ARG A 483 6.48 -1.54 14.73
CA ARG A 483 7.53 -2.35 15.36
C ARG A 483 7.05 -3.79 15.32
N ASP A 484 7.95 -4.69 14.95
CA ASP A 484 7.69 -6.13 14.85
C ASP A 484 6.91 -6.63 16.06
N ALA A 485 5.59 -6.83 15.89
CA ALA A 485 4.88 -7.83 16.67
C ALA A 485 5.29 -9.17 16.07
N ASP A 486 6.51 -9.60 16.42
CA ASP A 486 7.04 -10.91 16.10
C ASP A 486 6.00 -11.94 16.61
N ILE A 487 5.36 -12.67 15.68
CA ILE A 487 4.21 -13.56 15.93
C ILE A 487 4.55 -14.66 16.98
N ARG A 488 5.84 -14.84 17.27
CA ARG A 488 6.35 -15.82 18.24
C ARG A 488 6.47 -15.30 19.68
N ASN A 489 6.41 -13.99 19.95
CA ASN A 489 6.69 -13.48 21.29
C ASN A 489 5.60 -12.55 21.84
N ARG A 490 4.40 -13.10 22.01
CA ARG A 490 3.17 -12.38 22.38
C ARG A 490 3.06 -11.96 23.86
N LYS A 491 4.13 -11.94 24.67
CA LYS A 491 3.99 -11.89 26.14
C LYS A 491 4.79 -10.87 26.96
N ARG A 492 5.58 -9.94 26.40
CA ARG A 492 6.35 -9.02 27.28
C ARG A 492 6.43 -7.52 26.98
N ASP A 493 6.00 -7.02 25.82
CA ASP A 493 6.38 -5.65 25.45
C ASP A 493 5.19 -4.68 25.29
N ALA A 494 4.19 -4.77 26.18
CA ALA A 494 2.95 -3.98 26.05
C ALA A 494 2.99 -2.56 26.63
N GLU A 495 4.05 -2.14 27.34
CA GLU A 495 3.97 -0.90 28.15
C GLU A 495 4.92 0.25 27.77
N ASP A 496 6.00 0.07 26.99
CA ASP A 496 7.03 1.13 26.91
C ASP A 496 7.48 1.62 25.51
N ASP A 497 6.91 1.16 24.39
CA ASP A 497 7.54 1.38 23.08
C ASP A 497 6.74 2.18 22.03
N ASP A 498 5.74 2.99 22.41
CA ASP A 498 4.96 3.82 21.46
C ASP A 498 5.49 5.27 21.28
N ASN A 499 6.61 5.63 21.92
CA ASN A 499 7.16 6.99 21.77
C ASN A 499 7.93 7.15 20.45
N GLN A 500 7.22 7.62 19.43
CA GLN A 500 7.82 8.39 18.35
C GLN A 500 8.65 9.50 18.99
N ARG A 501 9.97 9.52 18.76
CA ARG A 501 10.90 10.48 19.38
C ARG A 501 10.63 11.88 18.81
N PHE A 502 9.65 12.58 19.37
CA PHE A 502 9.45 14.01 19.13
C PHE A 502 10.60 14.80 19.74
N THR A 503 11.01 15.88 19.08
CA THR A 503 12.01 16.77 19.69
C THR A 503 11.39 17.51 20.88
N SER A 504 12.21 17.92 21.85
CA SER A 504 11.73 18.71 22.99
C SER A 504 11.05 20.01 22.53
N GLU A 505 11.58 20.64 21.47
CA GLU A 505 11.01 21.84 20.87
C GLU A 505 9.59 21.62 20.31
N GLU A 506 9.32 20.47 19.69
CA GLU A 506 7.99 20.15 19.16
C GLU A 506 6.95 19.96 20.28
N LEU A 507 7.37 19.36 21.40
CA LEU A 507 6.51 19.18 22.57
C LEU A 507 6.20 20.52 23.24
N ASP A 508 7.19 21.40 23.37
CA ASP A 508 7.04 22.74 23.94
C ASP A 508 6.06 23.59 23.11
N GLU A 509 6.16 23.55 21.78
CA GLU A 509 5.19 24.22 20.90
C GLU A 509 3.76 23.69 21.09
N VAL A 510 3.60 22.37 21.22
CA VAL A 510 2.28 21.75 21.44
C VAL A 510 1.70 22.13 22.80
N GLU A 511 2.54 22.28 23.82
CA GLU A 511 2.13 22.74 25.14
C GLU A 511 1.70 24.21 25.11
N GLN A 512 2.44 25.07 24.41
CA GLN A 512 2.02 26.46 24.19
C GLN A 512 0.67 26.57 23.48
N MET A 513 0.42 25.72 22.47
CA MET A 513 -0.88 25.70 21.79
C MET A 513 -2.02 25.35 22.76
N LYS A 514 -1.83 24.35 23.63
CA LYS A 514 -2.86 23.93 24.61
C LYS A 514 -3.21 25.01 25.62
N ASN A 515 -2.23 25.84 25.99
CA ASN A 515 -2.42 26.91 26.97
C ASN A 515 -3.21 28.11 26.44
N THR A 516 -3.64 28.09 25.17
CA THR A 516 -4.49 29.15 24.61
C THR A 516 -5.95 29.03 25.07
N PRO A 517 -6.62 30.14 25.47
CA PRO A 517 -8.03 30.10 25.82
C PRO A 517 -8.89 29.78 24.58
N ASP A 518 -9.98 29.03 24.75
CA ASP A 518 -10.82 28.50 23.68
C ASP A 518 -10.06 27.72 22.60
N PHE A 519 -9.03 26.96 23.03
CA PHE A 519 -8.16 26.18 22.16
C PHE A 519 -8.91 25.35 21.11
N PHE A 520 -9.95 24.61 21.54
CA PHE A 520 -10.71 23.73 20.63
C PHE A 520 -11.37 24.51 19.49
N ASN A 521 -12.06 25.61 19.79
CA ASN A 521 -12.73 26.41 18.76
C ASN A 521 -11.72 27.08 17.82
N LYS A 522 -10.60 27.60 18.35
CA LYS A 522 -9.53 28.19 17.54
C LYS A 522 -8.84 27.17 16.63
N LEU A 523 -8.73 25.92 17.08
CA LEU A 523 -8.18 24.84 16.28
C LEU A 523 -9.13 24.50 15.12
N VAL A 524 -10.43 24.42 15.38
CA VAL A 524 -11.47 24.20 14.37
C VAL A 524 -11.50 25.34 13.34
N GLU A 525 -11.42 26.60 13.77
CA GLU A 525 -11.38 27.76 12.87
C GLU A 525 -10.13 27.76 11.98
N SER A 526 -9.01 27.24 12.49
CA SER A 526 -7.77 27.09 11.74
C SER A 526 -7.83 25.96 10.71
N MET A 527 -8.82 25.06 10.79
CA MET A 527 -9.06 24.03 9.78
C MET A 527 -9.78 24.58 8.55
N ALA A 528 -9.25 24.24 7.38
CA ALA A 528 -9.77 24.65 6.07
C ALA A 528 -10.12 26.16 6.02
N PRO A 529 -9.13 27.06 6.16
CA PRO A 529 -9.37 28.51 6.19
C PRO A 529 -9.94 29.05 4.87
N THR A 530 -9.79 28.30 3.78
CA THR A 530 -10.36 28.63 2.46
C THR A 530 -11.88 28.52 2.43
N VAL A 531 -12.49 27.73 3.32
CA VAL A 531 -13.94 27.55 3.40
C VAL A 531 -14.49 28.33 4.58
N TYR A 532 -15.45 29.21 4.30
CA TYR A 532 -16.16 30.00 5.31
C TYR A 532 -17.29 29.16 5.94
N GLY A 533 -17.46 29.27 7.26
CA GLY A 533 -18.56 28.60 7.99
C GLY A 533 -18.34 27.11 8.27
N HIS A 534 -19.45 26.38 8.40
CA HIS A 534 -19.51 24.92 8.65
C HIS A 534 -18.64 24.42 9.81
N GLN A 535 -18.74 25.09 10.97
CA GLN A 535 -17.92 24.77 12.14
C GLN A 535 -18.12 23.33 12.64
N ASP A 536 -19.34 22.79 12.53
CA ASP A 536 -19.63 21.41 12.97
C ASP A 536 -18.99 20.36 12.06
N ILE A 537 -18.92 20.62 10.75
CA ILE A 537 -18.19 19.74 9.80
C ILE A 537 -16.69 19.82 10.06
N LYS A 538 -16.16 21.03 10.32
CA LYS A 538 -14.74 21.20 10.69
C LYS A 538 -14.40 20.47 12.00
N ARG A 539 -15.28 20.52 13.01
CA ARG A 539 -15.17 19.74 14.26
C ARG A 539 -15.17 18.24 14.00
N ALA A 540 -16.07 17.76 13.15
CA ALA A 540 -16.16 16.33 12.82
C ALA A 540 -14.89 15.83 12.11
N ILE A 541 -14.39 16.59 11.13
CA ILE A 541 -13.13 16.26 10.44
C ILE A 541 -11.98 16.28 11.46
N LEU A 542 -11.92 17.25 12.36
CA LEU A 542 -10.90 17.29 13.42
C LEU A 542 -10.93 16.02 14.29
N LEU A 543 -12.11 15.62 14.75
CA LEU A 543 -12.27 14.43 15.59
C LEU A 543 -11.88 13.16 14.83
N MET A 544 -12.26 13.05 13.56
CA MET A 544 -11.83 11.97 12.67
C MET A 544 -10.30 11.91 12.56
N LEU A 545 -9.64 13.07 12.44
CA LEU A 545 -8.19 13.13 12.32
C LEU A 545 -7.44 12.75 13.59
N LEU A 546 -8.04 13.00 14.76
CA LEU A 546 -7.47 12.58 16.05
C LEU A 546 -7.68 11.08 16.27
N GLY A 547 -8.82 10.54 15.81
CA GLY A 547 -9.19 9.15 15.99
C GLY A 547 -9.49 8.79 17.46
N GLY A 548 -9.79 7.53 17.71
CA GLY A 548 -10.01 6.96 19.04
C GLY A 548 -9.02 5.86 19.37
N VAL A 549 -9.27 5.15 20.47
CA VAL A 549 -8.44 4.03 20.92
C VAL A 549 -9.01 2.73 20.38
N HIS A 550 -8.22 1.99 19.60
CA HIS A 550 -8.58 0.62 19.20
C HIS A 550 -8.54 -0.28 20.43
N LYS A 551 -9.61 -1.07 20.62
CA LYS A 551 -9.73 -2.00 21.73
C LYS A 551 -9.82 -3.42 21.20
N ILE A 552 -9.43 -4.38 22.03
CA ILE A 552 -9.61 -5.80 21.75
C ILE A 552 -10.46 -6.30 22.90
N THR A 553 -11.59 -6.94 22.60
CA THR A 553 -12.42 -7.57 23.63
C THR A 553 -11.73 -8.82 24.18
N ASP A 554 -12.18 -9.31 25.33
CA ASP A 554 -11.64 -10.53 25.94
C ASP A 554 -11.86 -11.77 25.05
N GLU A 555 -12.88 -11.74 24.18
CA GLU A 555 -13.16 -12.75 23.15
C GLU A 555 -12.23 -12.65 21.93
N GLY A 556 -11.29 -11.70 21.92
CA GLY A 556 -10.30 -11.51 20.84
C GLY A 556 -10.85 -10.78 19.60
N ILE A 557 -12.00 -10.12 19.71
CA ILE A 557 -12.57 -9.31 18.62
C ILE A 557 -11.99 -7.90 18.70
N ASN A 558 -11.43 -7.41 17.60
CA ASN A 558 -10.94 -6.05 17.51
C ASN A 558 -12.10 -5.07 17.31
N LEU A 559 -12.24 -4.11 18.22
CA LEU A 559 -13.16 -2.99 18.13
C LEU A 559 -12.46 -1.79 17.47
N ARG A 560 -13.14 -1.21 16.47
CA ARG A 560 -12.67 -0.03 15.73
C ARG A 560 -12.60 1.19 16.65
N GLY A 561 -11.45 1.86 16.67
CA GLY A 561 -11.27 3.16 17.32
C GLY A 561 -11.42 4.36 16.38
N ASP A 562 -11.37 4.15 15.06
CA ASP A 562 -11.45 5.22 14.07
C ASP A 562 -12.88 5.69 13.82
N ILE A 563 -13.02 7.00 13.56
CA ILE A 563 -14.30 7.64 13.26
C ILE A 563 -14.45 7.77 11.75
N ASN A 564 -15.60 7.38 11.19
CA ASN A 564 -15.94 7.58 9.78
C ASN A 564 -16.92 8.73 9.63
N VAL A 565 -16.64 9.65 8.69
CA VAL A 565 -17.45 10.85 8.46
C VAL A 565 -17.97 10.90 7.04
N CYS A 566 -19.27 11.14 6.87
CA CYS A 566 -19.90 11.36 5.58
C CYS A 566 -20.50 12.77 5.50
N ILE A 567 -20.20 13.47 4.40
CA ILE A 567 -20.71 14.80 4.10
C ILE A 567 -21.65 14.69 2.89
N VAL A 568 -22.93 14.94 3.13
CA VAL A 568 -23.96 15.01 2.09
C VAL A 568 -24.30 16.47 1.88
N GLY A 569 -24.47 16.92 0.65
CA GLY A 569 -24.97 18.28 0.46
C GLY A 569 -25.26 18.65 -0.97
N ASP A 570 -25.77 19.85 -1.18
CA ASP A 570 -26.07 20.35 -2.51
C ASP A 570 -24.77 20.52 -3.34
N PRO A 571 -24.86 20.54 -4.68
CA PRO A 571 -23.75 20.92 -5.54
C PRO A 571 -23.20 22.29 -5.14
N SER A 572 -21.90 22.49 -5.33
CA SER A 572 -21.21 23.76 -5.05
C SER A 572 -21.04 24.15 -3.58
N CYS A 573 -21.46 23.35 -2.60
CA CYS A 573 -21.22 23.60 -1.17
C CYS A 573 -19.78 23.32 -0.69
N ALA A 574 -18.75 23.47 -1.53
CA ALA A 574 -17.33 23.28 -1.20
C ALA A 574 -16.93 21.90 -0.61
N LYS A 575 -17.77 20.86 -0.68
CA LYS A 575 -17.50 19.51 -0.14
C LYS A 575 -16.13 18.95 -0.57
N SER A 576 -15.82 18.96 -1.88
CA SER A 576 -14.55 18.47 -2.40
C SER A 576 -13.34 19.27 -1.90
N GLN A 577 -13.52 20.53 -1.47
CA GLN A 577 -12.42 21.31 -0.87
C GLN A 577 -12.04 20.78 0.51
N PHE A 578 -13.00 20.31 1.31
CA PHE A 578 -12.71 19.66 2.60
C PHE A 578 -11.89 18.37 2.41
N LEU A 579 -12.24 17.56 1.41
CA LEU A 579 -11.54 16.31 1.10
C LEU A 579 -10.10 16.59 0.64
N LYS A 580 -9.91 17.56 -0.26
CA LYS A 580 -8.58 17.97 -0.75
C LYS A 580 -7.71 18.57 0.35
N TYR A 581 -8.30 19.39 1.22
CA TYR A 581 -7.60 19.96 2.37
C TYR A 581 -7.14 18.87 3.34
N THR A 582 -8.04 17.95 3.70
CA THR A 582 -7.74 16.82 4.60
C THR A 582 -6.61 15.94 4.04
N THR A 583 -6.63 15.69 2.73
CA THR A 583 -5.59 14.92 2.03
C THR A 583 -4.22 15.61 2.07
N THR A 584 -4.19 16.95 2.20
CA THR A 584 -2.95 17.72 2.32
C THR A 584 -2.46 17.78 3.78
N LEU A 585 -3.38 17.63 4.73
CA LEU A 585 -3.09 17.70 6.16
C LEU A 585 -2.43 16.39 6.65
N VAL A 586 -2.99 15.23 6.29
CA VAL A 586 -2.54 13.94 6.81
C VAL A 586 -1.39 13.38 5.98
N SER A 587 -0.45 12.69 6.65
CA SER A 587 0.73 12.15 5.99
C SER A 587 0.48 10.91 5.14
N ARG A 588 -0.66 10.25 5.35
CA ARG A 588 -1.14 9.04 4.67
C ARG A 588 -2.60 9.23 4.34
N SER A 589 -2.84 9.78 3.17
CA SER A 589 -4.21 9.97 2.72
C SER A 589 -4.29 9.79 1.24
N VAL A 590 -5.32 9.09 0.82
CA VAL A 590 -5.62 8.81 -0.57
C VAL A 590 -6.89 9.55 -0.91
N TYR A 591 -6.83 10.38 -1.94
CA TYR A 591 -8.01 11.00 -2.53
C TYR A 591 -8.42 10.18 -3.74
N THR A 592 -9.69 9.75 -3.77
CA THR A 592 -10.24 9.03 -4.90
C THR A 592 -11.66 9.49 -5.21
N SER A 593 -12.08 9.32 -6.48
CA SER A 593 -13.45 9.56 -6.91
C SER A 593 -14.18 8.23 -7.07
N GLY A 594 -15.37 8.14 -6.48
CA GLY A 594 -16.24 6.96 -6.54
C GLY A 594 -16.68 6.59 -7.96
N LYS A 595 -16.58 7.50 -8.93
CA LYS A 595 -16.85 7.21 -10.34
C LYS A 595 -15.68 6.53 -11.07
N SER A 596 -14.44 6.85 -10.68
CA SER A 596 -13.23 6.27 -11.24
C SER A 596 -12.75 5.02 -10.50
N SER A 597 -13.24 4.81 -9.28
CA SER A 597 -12.89 3.68 -8.43
C SER A 597 -13.97 2.63 -8.42
N SER A 598 -13.62 1.39 -8.74
CA SER A 598 -14.43 0.21 -8.47
C SER A 598 -14.18 -0.32 -7.05
N ALA A 599 -15.01 -1.26 -6.56
CA ALA A 599 -14.78 -2.01 -5.31
C ALA A 599 -13.36 -2.50 -5.26
N ALA A 600 -12.95 -3.12 -6.37
CA ALA A 600 -11.67 -3.76 -6.54
C ALA A 600 -10.53 -2.73 -6.40
N GLY A 601 -10.71 -1.53 -6.93
CA GLY A 601 -9.73 -0.43 -6.79
C GLY A 601 -9.70 0.21 -5.40
N LEU A 602 -10.77 0.10 -4.62
CA LEU A 602 -10.81 0.57 -3.23
C LEU A 602 -10.20 -0.44 -2.26
N THR A 603 -10.47 -1.74 -2.44
CA THR A 603 -10.02 -2.80 -1.53
C THR A 603 -8.67 -3.37 -1.96
N ALA A 604 -8.66 -4.49 -2.65
CA ALA A 604 -7.47 -5.03 -3.30
C ALA A 604 -7.88 -5.87 -4.51
N THR A 605 -7.02 -5.87 -5.53
CA THR A 605 -7.22 -6.62 -6.76
C THR A 605 -6.25 -7.81 -6.82
N VAL A 606 -6.69 -8.91 -7.42
CA VAL A 606 -5.80 -10.02 -7.77
C VAL A 606 -5.51 -9.89 -9.26
N ALA A 607 -4.26 -9.58 -9.58
CA ALA A 607 -3.80 -9.37 -10.95
C ALA A 607 -2.83 -10.47 -11.34
N LYS A 608 -2.94 -10.99 -12.57
CA LYS A 608 -1.96 -11.94 -13.11
C LYS A 608 -0.74 -11.18 -13.62
N GLU A 609 0.44 -11.55 -13.16
CA GLU A 609 1.70 -10.95 -13.58
C GLU A 609 2.12 -11.49 -14.96
N PRO A 610 2.44 -10.63 -15.94
CA PRO A 610 2.72 -11.06 -17.31
C PRO A 610 4.06 -11.80 -17.47
N GLU A 611 5.05 -11.57 -16.60
CA GLU A 611 6.37 -12.22 -16.69
C GLU A 611 6.36 -13.64 -16.12
N THR A 612 5.64 -13.87 -15.01
CA THR A 612 5.62 -15.14 -14.27
C THR A 612 4.36 -15.95 -14.54
N GLY A 613 3.27 -15.30 -14.96
CA GLY A 613 1.96 -15.90 -15.07
C GLY A 613 1.27 -16.16 -13.73
N GLU A 614 1.85 -15.69 -12.62
CA GLU A 614 1.30 -15.90 -11.27
C GLU A 614 0.30 -14.82 -10.89
N PHE A 615 -0.59 -15.16 -9.96
CA PHE A 615 -1.52 -14.19 -9.39
C PHE A 615 -0.81 -13.43 -8.27
N CYS A 616 -0.81 -12.10 -8.35
CA CYS A 616 -0.30 -11.22 -7.31
C CYS A 616 -1.45 -10.35 -6.77
N ILE A 617 -1.35 -9.99 -5.50
CA ILE A 617 -2.27 -9.02 -4.89
C ILE A 617 -1.74 -7.60 -5.15
N GLU A 618 -2.63 -6.72 -5.58
CA GLU A 618 -2.40 -5.30 -5.71
C GLU A 618 -3.25 -4.54 -4.70
N ALA A 619 -2.58 -3.72 -3.89
CA ALA A 619 -3.20 -2.90 -2.86
C ALA A 619 -4.11 -1.83 -3.49
N GLY A 620 -5.37 -1.77 -3.04
CA GLY A 620 -6.30 -0.70 -3.40
C GLY A 620 -6.18 0.52 -2.48
N ALA A 621 -7.01 1.53 -2.75
CA ALA A 621 -6.93 2.84 -2.10
C ALA A 621 -7.04 2.79 -0.55
N LEU A 622 -7.86 1.89 0.00
CA LEU A 622 -8.01 1.73 1.45
C LEU A 622 -6.76 1.15 2.10
N MET A 623 -6.11 0.19 1.45
CA MET A 623 -4.87 -0.39 1.98
C MET A 623 -3.70 0.60 1.92
N LEU A 624 -3.62 1.38 0.83
CA LEU A 624 -2.60 2.43 0.67
C LEU A 624 -2.76 3.56 1.70
N ALA A 625 -3.93 3.67 2.34
CA ALA A 625 -4.23 4.67 3.35
C ALA A 625 -4.11 4.14 4.80
N ASP A 626 -3.50 2.97 5.07
CA ASP A 626 -3.39 2.38 6.43
C ASP A 626 -2.86 3.40 7.46
N ASN A 627 -3.48 3.44 8.65
CA ASN A 627 -3.33 4.43 9.74
C ASN A 627 -3.60 5.89 9.33
N GLY A 628 -4.25 6.09 8.20
CA GLY A 628 -4.48 7.37 7.55
C GLY A 628 -5.95 7.65 7.27
N VAL A 629 -6.20 8.50 6.26
CA VAL A 629 -7.55 8.89 5.84
C VAL A 629 -7.77 8.60 4.36
N CYS A 630 -8.82 7.86 4.04
CA CYS A 630 -9.29 7.67 2.68
C CYS A 630 -10.41 8.66 2.37
N CYS A 631 -10.13 9.62 1.51
CA CYS A 631 -11.11 10.62 1.05
C CYS A 631 -11.78 10.12 -0.24
N ILE A 632 -13.09 9.94 -0.21
CA ILE A 632 -13.87 9.46 -1.38
C ILE A 632 -14.88 10.53 -1.80
N ASP A 633 -14.72 11.09 -2.99
CA ASP A 633 -15.68 12.04 -3.58
C ASP A 633 -16.70 11.31 -4.45
N GLU A 634 -17.89 11.90 -4.61
CA GLU A 634 -19.02 11.32 -5.37
C GLU A 634 -19.37 9.89 -4.95
N PHE A 635 -19.45 9.66 -3.63
CA PHE A 635 -19.75 8.34 -3.08
C PHE A 635 -21.12 7.80 -3.53
N ASP A 636 -22.07 8.68 -3.90
CA ASP A 636 -23.36 8.32 -4.49
C ASP A 636 -23.28 7.74 -5.92
N LYS A 637 -22.14 7.89 -6.61
CA LYS A 637 -21.92 7.39 -7.98
C LYS A 637 -21.24 6.02 -8.02
N MET A 638 -20.87 5.49 -6.88
CA MET A 638 -20.32 4.15 -6.77
C MET A 638 -21.42 3.12 -7.01
N ASP A 639 -21.14 2.07 -7.78
CA ASP A 639 -22.11 0.99 -7.98
C ASP A 639 -22.31 0.25 -6.64
N VAL A 640 -23.52 -0.23 -6.36
CA VAL A 640 -23.83 -0.94 -5.10
C VAL A 640 -23.13 -2.31 -5.03
N ARG A 641 -22.61 -2.77 -6.16
CA ARG A 641 -21.77 -3.97 -6.30
C ARG A 641 -20.28 -3.67 -6.10
N ASP A 642 -19.91 -2.40 -6.21
CA ASP A 642 -18.59 -1.85 -5.90
C ASP A 642 -18.53 -1.37 -4.43
#